data_AF-A0A7E4W5X4-F1
#
_entry.id   AF-A0A7E4W5X4-F1
#
_cell.length_a   1.000
_cell.length_b   1.000
_cell.length_c   1.000
_cell.angle_alpha   90.00
_cell.angle_beta   90.00
_cell.angle_gamma   90.00
#
_symmetry.space_group_name_H-M   'P 1'
#
loop_
_entity.id
_entity.type
_entity.pdbx_description
1 polymer ?
#
loop_
_entity_poly.entity_id
_entity_poly.type
_entity_poly.pdbx_seq_one_letter_code
_entity_poly.pdbx_strand_id
1 'polypeptide(L)'
;MTWSDCLVLICILACGYASDEAKKLDNIPDIPHSAAPPESSGKARLLIYDYDLHAVTYVHDPALPENSSLSTEIRAKYIFEILQHDRDGCILIRYQISECYEGPCENVPDFYVYIVTGGQNVLGVFTTKEGDVDWGITSAIAYAITNPARGGDGDEQNVNTPFGRCHQFFGKPEDKIFQRKWTNCEFMAQRNHTLFPGLITREYEQFIEYRQNKKIDADIVFVDADEQFILQSPIDANLSLRVHSHLSLEMMNRTRRFIDRFCSVTLKGNECAQEVFGAKLVGKNWYDVNKNLVKLPILGVSKLSDFLIDNQQELTECGSGSSVNCAQLFKKLTNSVREATDDEIAHALQNAANDDVLQILSNAVASVAPTSTWNTAQDVLSSKSASLLNSFYENIAFTTVPVKDALRVLKSWATSESDITLHNTFGYLVHRLCLSSPSNLNSCDKGKEPYFNWLLENKGGFTPIQQATALWHLHFKSVAGYFHHFVCSTHDASLINKALTYFEKLHQALFERKTTNKILNTFRNICPQESTTLQSVIAMNTLVRLSADHQTIGSFILRGETLNPANHDLWDLFYHRVEQQKLHGEFKHANYWNTLRNLRAFKPNYVQRSLNSDSSGFWVKYENLSLPVTVKGALIKDEADSDVLHYSIASHLPILSHTQSGETSHLSKLGLGSLPTSHKGQSIILRDYSQTIRLVGGLSLDLTESAIAFGIGEKSHLRQNLDLSLSATLRHVDQVFGSFTKESRFTTGIVAEVVDDTCPRIAINDINYEHESSEESTAKTSSYKQATKTPGISINLGSHVNAQCSV
;
A
#
# COMPACT_ATOMS: atom_id res chain seq x y z
N MET A 1 -37.85 32.93 4.57
CA MET A 1 -37.98 31.47 4.73
C MET A 1 -36.84 31.02 5.62
N THR A 2 -37.17 30.47 6.78
CA THR A 2 -36.16 29.98 7.73
C THR A 2 -35.79 28.53 7.40
N TRP A 3 -34.60 28.06 7.78
CA TRP A 3 -34.17 26.67 7.62
C TRP A 3 -35.17 25.65 8.20
N SER A 4 -35.93 26.06 9.21
CA SER A 4 -37.06 25.32 9.79
C SER A 4 -38.19 25.06 8.77
N ASP A 5 -38.50 26.04 7.93
CA ASP A 5 -39.61 25.94 6.96
C ASP A 5 -39.26 25.00 5.78
N CYS A 6 -37.98 24.91 5.40
CA CYS A 6 -37.51 23.95 4.39
C CYS A 6 -37.53 22.51 4.91
N LEU A 7 -37.17 22.28 6.17
CA LEU A 7 -37.22 20.94 6.80
C LEU A 7 -38.64 20.41 6.93
N VAL A 8 -39.61 21.29 7.23
CA VAL A 8 -41.02 20.92 7.30
C VAL A 8 -41.58 20.62 5.90
N LEU A 9 -41.20 21.37 4.86
CA LEU A 9 -41.64 21.09 3.49
C LEU A 9 -41.04 19.78 2.94
N ILE A 10 -39.76 19.49 3.25
CA ILE A 10 -39.10 18.23 2.88
C ILE A 10 -39.72 17.06 3.65
N CYS A 11 -40.07 17.22 4.93
CA CYS A 11 -40.78 16.18 5.70
C CYS A 11 -42.20 15.96 5.17
N ILE A 12 -42.93 17.00 4.75
CA ILE A 12 -44.28 16.84 4.19
C ILE A 12 -44.24 16.20 2.80
N LEU A 13 -43.23 16.52 1.98
CA LEU A 13 -43.02 15.87 0.68
C LEU A 13 -42.54 14.42 0.83
N ALA A 14 -41.65 14.14 1.79
CA ALA A 14 -41.19 12.78 2.10
C ALA A 14 -42.29 11.91 2.73
N CYS A 15 -43.12 12.46 3.63
CA CYS A 15 -44.28 11.75 4.16
C CYS A 15 -45.41 11.60 3.13
N GLY A 16 -45.55 12.54 2.19
CA GLY A 16 -46.47 12.45 1.07
C GLY A 16 -46.08 11.34 0.08
N TYR A 17 -44.80 11.26 -0.28
CA TYR A 17 -44.26 10.20 -1.14
C TYR A 17 -44.29 8.83 -0.45
N ALA A 18 -43.89 8.75 0.83
CA ALA A 18 -43.95 7.51 1.61
C ALA A 18 -45.39 7.01 1.86
N SER A 19 -46.38 7.92 1.97
CA SER A 19 -47.80 7.57 2.10
C SER A 19 -48.38 6.96 0.81
N ASP A 20 -47.96 7.45 -0.35
CA ASP A 20 -48.44 6.93 -1.64
C ASP A 20 -47.69 5.65 -2.07
N GLU A 21 -46.42 5.46 -1.69
CA GLU A 21 -45.71 4.18 -1.84
C GLU A 21 -46.20 3.09 -0.89
N ALA A 22 -46.49 3.42 0.38
CA ALA A 22 -47.02 2.47 1.35
C ALA A 22 -48.40 1.90 0.92
N LYS A 23 -49.21 2.67 0.19
CA LYS A 23 -50.49 2.20 -0.37
C LYS A 23 -50.34 1.30 -1.61
N LYS A 24 -49.23 1.41 -2.36
CA LYS A 24 -48.95 0.51 -3.50
C LYS A 24 -48.49 -0.87 -3.03
N LEU A 25 -47.66 -0.93 -1.97
CA LEU A 25 -47.13 -2.18 -1.40
C LEU A 25 -48.22 -3.09 -0.77
N ASP A 26 -49.38 -2.55 -0.40
CA ASP A 26 -50.47 -3.31 0.20
C ASP A 26 -51.30 -4.13 -0.82
N ASN A 27 -51.13 -3.94 -2.15
CA ASN A 27 -52.01 -4.52 -3.18
C ASN A 27 -51.27 -5.30 -4.29
N ILE A 28 -50.15 -5.97 -3.99
CA ILE A 28 -49.55 -6.90 -4.95
C ILE A 28 -50.52 -8.10 -5.15
N PRO A 29 -51.01 -8.35 -6.38
CA PRO A 29 -51.94 -9.43 -6.63
C PRO A 29 -51.26 -10.79 -6.47
N ASP A 30 -51.79 -11.66 -5.61
CA ASP A 30 -51.50 -13.09 -5.64
C ASP A 30 -52.36 -13.70 -6.76
N ILE A 31 -51.74 -14.29 -7.79
CA ILE A 31 -52.46 -14.90 -8.92
C ILE A 31 -52.52 -16.43 -8.70
N PRO A 32 -53.59 -16.96 -8.09
CA PRO A 32 -53.75 -18.40 -7.90
C PRO A 32 -54.14 -19.08 -9.21
N HIS A 33 -53.28 -19.96 -9.73
CA HIS A 33 -53.58 -20.68 -10.97
C HIS A 33 -54.15 -22.10 -10.81
N SER A 34 -54.40 -22.61 -9.59
CA SER A 34 -55.19 -23.85 -9.38
C SER A 34 -55.44 -24.13 -7.89
N ALA A 35 -56.53 -24.85 -7.59
CA ALA A 35 -56.79 -25.41 -6.26
C ALA A 35 -55.69 -26.41 -5.86
N ALA A 36 -55.33 -26.44 -4.57
CA ALA A 36 -54.28 -27.33 -4.07
C ALA A 36 -54.63 -28.81 -4.35
N PRO A 37 -53.77 -29.56 -5.04
CA PRO A 37 -53.99 -30.98 -5.28
C PRO A 37 -53.81 -31.80 -3.98
N PRO A 38 -54.43 -32.99 -3.87
CA PRO A 38 -54.26 -33.87 -2.71
C PRO A 38 -52.79 -34.30 -2.53
N GLU A 39 -52.34 -34.46 -1.28
CA GLU A 39 -50.93 -34.73 -0.90
C GLU A 39 -50.28 -35.94 -1.63
N SER A 40 -51.10 -36.87 -2.14
CA SER A 40 -50.66 -38.06 -2.86
C SER A 40 -50.26 -37.83 -4.32
N SER A 41 -50.38 -36.61 -4.86
CA SER A 41 -50.25 -36.37 -6.31
C SER A 41 -48.82 -36.15 -6.81
N GLY A 42 -47.79 -36.24 -5.95
CA GLY A 42 -46.38 -36.01 -6.32
C GLY A 42 -46.04 -34.56 -6.71
N LYS A 43 -47.02 -33.64 -6.67
CA LYS A 43 -46.84 -32.23 -7.03
C LYS A 43 -46.21 -31.44 -5.88
N ALA A 44 -45.46 -30.39 -6.21
CA ALA A 44 -44.94 -29.42 -5.27
C ALA A 44 -45.38 -28.00 -5.63
N ARG A 45 -45.42 -27.16 -4.61
CA ARG A 45 -45.70 -25.73 -4.74
C ARG A 45 -44.43 -25.05 -5.26
N LEU A 46 -44.49 -24.51 -6.47
CA LEU A 46 -43.51 -23.57 -7.01
C LEU A 46 -43.99 -22.14 -6.73
N LEU A 47 -43.12 -21.35 -6.13
CA LEU A 47 -43.33 -19.92 -5.92
C LEU A 47 -42.37 -19.16 -6.82
N ILE A 48 -42.92 -18.30 -7.65
CA ILE A 48 -42.20 -17.43 -8.59
C ILE A 48 -42.52 -16.00 -8.18
N TYR A 49 -41.49 -15.19 -8.04
CA TYR A 49 -41.59 -13.80 -7.67
C TYR A 49 -40.92 -12.97 -8.75
N ASP A 50 -41.70 -12.06 -9.34
CA ASP A 50 -41.25 -11.15 -10.39
C ASP A 50 -40.93 -9.82 -9.73
N TYR A 51 -39.74 -9.29 -9.96
CA TYR A 51 -39.31 -7.99 -9.46
C TYR A 51 -38.86 -7.08 -10.60
N ASP A 52 -39.09 -5.79 -10.40
CA ASP A 52 -38.42 -4.74 -11.15
C ASP A 52 -37.09 -4.44 -10.47
N LEU A 53 -36.01 -4.42 -11.26
CA LEU A 53 -34.65 -4.20 -10.81
C LEU A 53 -34.16 -2.85 -11.34
N HIS A 54 -33.64 -2.05 -10.42
CA HIS A 54 -32.93 -0.82 -10.72
C HIS A 54 -31.61 -0.79 -9.95
N ALA A 55 -30.47 -0.75 -10.65
CA ALA A 55 -29.16 -0.64 -10.04
C ALA A 55 -28.37 0.50 -10.67
N VAL A 56 -27.74 1.32 -9.84
CA VAL A 56 -26.92 2.46 -10.27
C VAL A 56 -25.57 2.35 -9.58
N THR A 57 -24.50 2.57 -10.31
CA THR A 57 -23.16 2.67 -9.73
C THR A 57 -22.47 3.86 -10.33
N TYR A 58 -21.87 4.69 -9.48
CA TYR A 58 -21.01 5.76 -9.93
C TYR A 58 -19.71 5.85 -9.14
N VAL A 59 -18.65 6.23 -9.85
CA VAL A 59 -17.33 6.49 -9.32
C VAL A 59 -17.00 7.94 -9.65
N HIS A 60 -16.63 8.72 -8.64
CA HIS A 60 -16.24 10.11 -8.84
C HIS A 60 -15.03 10.49 -8.03
N ASP A 61 -14.36 11.52 -8.52
CA ASP A 61 -13.33 12.23 -7.78
C ASP A 61 -13.95 13.25 -6.81
N PRO A 62 -13.71 13.15 -5.50
CA PRO A 62 -14.17 14.15 -4.54
C PRO A 62 -13.68 15.58 -4.82
N ALA A 63 -12.59 15.74 -5.58
CA ALA A 63 -12.03 17.04 -5.95
C ALA A 63 -12.71 17.69 -7.18
N LEU A 64 -13.49 16.92 -7.94
CA LEU A 64 -14.20 17.39 -9.12
C LEU A 64 -15.70 17.61 -8.83
N PRO A 65 -16.41 18.41 -9.65
CA PRO A 65 -17.86 18.55 -9.55
C PRO A 65 -18.55 17.19 -9.74
N GLU A 66 -19.68 16.94 -9.06
CA GLU A 66 -20.42 15.66 -9.13
C GLU A 66 -20.81 15.25 -10.56
N ASN A 67 -20.93 16.23 -11.48
CA ASN A 67 -21.31 15.99 -12.87
C ASN A 67 -20.20 15.30 -13.71
N SER A 68 -18.98 15.17 -13.19
CA SER A 68 -17.88 14.38 -13.79
C SER A 68 -17.69 13.08 -13.00
N SER A 69 -18.67 12.19 -13.15
CA SER A 69 -18.67 10.87 -12.54
C SER A 69 -18.85 9.80 -13.60
N LEU A 70 -18.06 8.73 -13.51
CA LEU A 70 -18.30 7.53 -14.27
C LEU A 70 -19.51 6.82 -13.68
N SER A 71 -20.65 6.85 -14.36
CA SER A 71 -21.90 6.20 -13.92
C SER A 71 -22.34 5.10 -14.87
N THR A 72 -22.93 4.03 -14.33
CA THR A 72 -23.59 2.99 -15.10
C THR A 72 -24.88 2.59 -14.40
N GLU A 73 -25.93 2.38 -15.19
CA GLU A 73 -27.27 2.02 -14.73
C GLU A 73 -27.69 0.70 -15.37
N ILE A 74 -28.32 -0.17 -14.58
CA ILE A 74 -28.92 -1.43 -15.01
C ILE A 74 -30.39 -1.39 -14.66
N ARG A 75 -31.25 -1.62 -15.65
CA ARG A 75 -32.69 -1.81 -15.47
C ARG A 75 -33.11 -3.12 -16.09
N ALA A 76 -33.78 -3.97 -15.33
CA ALA A 76 -34.21 -5.28 -15.79
C ALA A 76 -35.43 -5.77 -15.02
N LYS A 77 -36.10 -6.81 -15.54
CA LYS A 77 -36.91 -7.70 -14.71
C LYS A 77 -36.08 -8.89 -14.28
N TYR A 78 -36.15 -9.19 -12.99
CA TYR A 78 -35.54 -10.38 -12.42
C TYR A 78 -36.60 -11.28 -11.80
N ILE A 79 -36.37 -12.59 -11.92
CA ILE A 79 -37.21 -13.64 -11.39
C ILE A 79 -36.45 -14.36 -10.28
N PHE A 80 -37.15 -14.53 -9.16
CA PHE A 80 -36.74 -15.34 -8.03
C PHE A 80 -37.67 -16.54 -7.89
N GLU A 81 -37.11 -17.75 -7.89
CA GLU A 81 -37.90 -18.99 -7.81
C GLU A 81 -37.42 -19.91 -6.70
N ILE A 82 -38.37 -20.43 -5.92
CA ILE A 82 -38.08 -21.47 -4.92
C ILE A 82 -38.31 -22.83 -5.55
N LEU A 83 -37.21 -23.49 -5.94
CA LEU A 83 -37.23 -24.75 -6.69
C LEU A 83 -37.47 -25.98 -5.80
N GLN A 84 -36.94 -25.95 -4.57
CA GLN A 84 -37.02 -27.08 -3.66
C GLN A 84 -37.08 -26.62 -2.20
N HIS A 85 -37.89 -27.30 -1.40
CA HIS A 85 -37.77 -27.37 0.06
C HIS A 85 -37.27 -28.76 0.43
N ASP A 86 -36.15 -28.85 1.15
CA ASP A 86 -35.63 -30.13 1.61
C ASP A 86 -36.21 -30.52 2.99
N ARG A 87 -35.80 -31.69 3.50
CA ARG A 87 -36.25 -32.19 4.80
C ARG A 87 -35.56 -31.53 5.99
N ASP A 88 -34.40 -30.94 5.76
CA ASP A 88 -33.55 -30.31 6.78
C ASP A 88 -33.94 -28.83 7.01
N GLY A 89 -35.00 -28.34 6.34
CA GLY A 89 -35.45 -26.97 6.45
C GLY A 89 -34.61 -25.99 5.63
N CYS A 90 -33.99 -26.45 4.56
CA CYS A 90 -33.24 -25.65 3.60
C CYS A 90 -34.02 -25.51 2.29
N ILE A 91 -33.68 -24.47 1.52
CA ILE A 91 -34.29 -24.18 0.22
C ILE A 91 -33.25 -24.00 -0.86
N LEU A 92 -33.57 -24.48 -2.06
CA LEU A 92 -32.85 -24.18 -3.29
C LEU A 92 -33.60 -23.10 -4.06
N ILE A 93 -32.91 -22.01 -4.35
CA ILE A 93 -33.44 -20.84 -5.02
C ILE A 93 -32.73 -20.66 -6.35
N ARG A 94 -33.47 -20.26 -7.40
CA ARG A 94 -32.92 -19.79 -8.67
C ARG A 94 -33.13 -18.29 -8.83
N TYR A 95 -32.05 -17.59 -9.18
CA TYR A 95 -32.01 -16.17 -9.53
C TYR A 95 -31.74 -16.05 -11.03
N GLN A 96 -32.63 -15.39 -11.76
CA GLN A 96 -32.57 -15.27 -13.21
C GLN A 96 -33.00 -13.87 -13.66
N ILE A 97 -32.32 -13.30 -14.65
CA ILE A 97 -32.79 -12.10 -15.37
C ILE A 97 -33.74 -12.57 -16.48
N SER A 98 -34.97 -12.05 -16.48
CA SER A 98 -35.98 -12.42 -17.49
C SER A 98 -36.03 -11.46 -18.66
N GLU A 99 -35.82 -10.17 -18.41
CA GLU A 99 -35.90 -9.12 -19.42
C GLU A 99 -34.91 -8.01 -19.06
N CYS A 100 -34.06 -7.60 -20.00
CA CYS A 100 -33.08 -6.53 -19.81
C CYS A 100 -33.57 -5.28 -20.55
N TYR A 101 -33.69 -4.15 -19.85
CA TYR A 101 -34.14 -2.88 -20.43
C TYR A 101 -32.98 -1.96 -20.75
N GLU A 102 -32.05 -1.85 -19.82
CA GLU A 102 -30.92 -0.91 -19.89
C GLU A 102 -29.72 -1.48 -19.15
N GLY A 103 -28.53 -1.16 -19.65
CA GLY A 103 -27.27 -1.61 -19.06
C GLY A 103 -26.88 -3.05 -19.40
N PRO A 104 -25.77 -3.54 -18.83
CA PRO A 104 -25.23 -4.85 -19.15
C PRO A 104 -25.93 -6.00 -18.42
N CYS A 105 -27.21 -6.24 -18.72
CA CYS A 105 -27.97 -7.36 -18.16
C CYS A 105 -28.26 -8.49 -19.18
N GLU A 106 -27.63 -8.46 -20.35
CA GLU A 106 -27.74 -9.53 -21.35
C GLU A 106 -26.75 -10.67 -21.07
N ASN A 107 -27.16 -11.92 -21.34
CA ASN A 107 -26.34 -13.14 -21.18
C ASN A 107 -25.78 -13.37 -19.76
N VAL A 108 -26.46 -12.85 -18.74
CA VAL A 108 -26.11 -13.09 -17.33
C VAL A 108 -26.53 -14.51 -16.95
N PRO A 109 -25.64 -15.35 -16.40
CA PRO A 109 -25.98 -16.73 -16.07
C PRO A 109 -26.93 -16.82 -14.88
N ASP A 110 -27.74 -17.87 -14.87
CA ASP A 110 -28.56 -18.24 -13.73
C ASP A 110 -27.67 -18.62 -12.54
N PHE A 111 -28.06 -18.15 -11.36
CA PHE A 111 -27.45 -18.54 -10.10
C PHE A 111 -28.43 -19.36 -9.28
N TYR A 112 -27.93 -20.47 -8.76
CA TYR A 112 -28.67 -21.35 -7.86
C TYR A 112 -28.04 -21.22 -6.48
N VAL A 113 -28.83 -20.86 -5.47
CA VAL A 113 -28.33 -20.69 -4.11
C VAL A 113 -29.09 -21.59 -3.16
N TYR A 114 -28.33 -22.39 -2.43
CA TYR A 114 -28.83 -23.30 -1.42
C TYR A 114 -28.61 -22.68 -0.04
N ILE A 115 -29.71 -22.42 0.69
CA ILE A 115 -29.68 -21.69 1.96
C ILE A 115 -30.51 -22.37 3.05
N VAL A 116 -30.16 -22.08 4.32
CA VAL A 116 -30.97 -22.43 5.48
C VAL A 116 -32.17 -21.48 5.60
N THR A 117 -33.39 -22.01 5.72
CA THR A 117 -34.60 -21.18 5.85
C THR A 117 -34.63 -20.47 7.20
N GLY A 118 -35.03 -19.19 7.23
CA GLY A 118 -35.12 -18.38 8.45
C GLY A 118 -33.84 -17.63 8.83
N GLY A 119 -32.66 -18.21 8.57
CA GLY A 119 -31.36 -17.54 8.75
C GLY A 119 -30.76 -16.99 7.46
N GLN A 120 -31.20 -17.50 6.30
CA GLN A 120 -30.69 -17.20 4.97
C GLN A 120 -29.17 -17.43 4.82
N ASN A 121 -28.60 -18.29 5.66
CA ASN A 121 -27.18 -18.64 5.61
C ASN A 121 -26.90 -19.50 4.39
N VAL A 122 -25.88 -19.13 3.62
CA VAL A 122 -25.49 -19.84 2.40
C VAL A 122 -24.78 -21.14 2.73
N LEU A 123 -25.26 -22.23 2.11
CA LEU A 123 -24.65 -23.57 2.17
C LEU A 123 -23.99 -23.95 0.83
N GLY A 124 -24.38 -23.30 -0.27
CA GLY A 124 -23.77 -23.47 -1.58
C GLY A 124 -24.31 -22.50 -2.62
N VAL A 125 -23.43 -22.07 -3.52
CA VAL A 125 -23.74 -21.24 -4.69
C VAL A 125 -23.31 -22.01 -5.93
N PHE A 126 -24.20 -22.10 -6.93
CA PHE A 126 -23.99 -22.86 -8.16
C PHE A 126 -24.39 -22.04 -9.39
N THR A 127 -23.84 -22.38 -10.55
CA THR A 127 -24.20 -21.76 -11.83
C THR A 127 -24.19 -22.78 -12.96
N THR A 128 -25.00 -22.53 -14.00
CA THR A 128 -25.04 -23.33 -15.23
C THR A 128 -24.03 -22.86 -16.28
N LYS A 129 -23.29 -21.76 -16.05
CA LYS A 129 -22.27 -21.26 -16.97
C LYS A 129 -21.20 -22.33 -17.20
N GLU A 130 -20.88 -22.60 -18.46
CA GLU A 130 -19.72 -23.43 -18.82
C GLU A 130 -18.45 -22.57 -18.80
N GLY A 131 -17.48 -22.98 -17.98
CA GLY A 131 -16.19 -22.31 -17.86
C GLY A 131 -16.12 -21.37 -16.65
N ASP A 132 -15.49 -20.23 -16.88
CA ASP A 132 -15.07 -19.26 -15.88
C ASP A 132 -16.24 -18.38 -15.40
N VAL A 133 -16.43 -18.25 -14.09
CA VAL A 133 -17.59 -17.57 -13.47
C VAL A 133 -17.23 -16.16 -13.03
N ASP A 134 -18.01 -15.17 -13.46
CA ASP A 134 -17.78 -13.76 -13.16
C ASP A 134 -18.78 -13.21 -12.16
N TRP A 135 -18.40 -12.11 -11.50
CA TRP A 135 -19.35 -11.31 -10.73
C TRP A 135 -20.23 -10.50 -11.68
N GLY A 136 -21.54 -10.58 -11.46
CA GLY A 136 -22.54 -9.81 -12.18
C GLY A 136 -23.76 -9.52 -11.33
N ILE A 137 -24.80 -9.00 -11.97
CA ILE A 137 -26.01 -8.54 -11.29
C ILE A 137 -26.78 -9.66 -10.56
N THR A 138 -26.86 -10.88 -11.10
CA THR A 138 -27.55 -12.01 -10.43
C THR A 138 -26.82 -12.46 -9.17
N SER A 139 -25.48 -12.53 -9.20
CA SER A 139 -24.68 -12.83 -8.00
C SER A 139 -24.79 -11.73 -6.95
N ALA A 140 -24.88 -10.47 -7.36
CA ALA A 140 -25.01 -9.35 -6.44
C ALA A 140 -26.39 -9.32 -5.76
N ILE A 141 -27.47 -9.58 -6.50
CA ILE A 141 -28.81 -9.76 -5.93
C ILE A 141 -28.84 -10.93 -4.94
N ALA A 142 -28.30 -12.08 -5.33
CA ALA A 142 -28.21 -13.25 -4.45
C ALA A 142 -27.45 -12.93 -3.16
N TYR A 143 -26.39 -12.12 -3.25
CA TYR A 143 -25.62 -11.68 -2.10
C TYR A 143 -26.33 -10.64 -1.22
N ALA A 144 -27.04 -9.70 -1.84
CA ALA A 144 -27.84 -8.69 -1.13
C ALA A 144 -28.95 -9.36 -0.31
N ILE A 145 -29.57 -10.42 -0.83
CA ILE A 145 -30.69 -11.13 -0.20
C ILE A 145 -30.23 -12.18 0.82
N THR A 146 -29.06 -12.77 0.68
CA THR A 146 -28.60 -13.84 1.59
C THR A 146 -27.76 -13.32 2.75
N ASN A 147 -27.73 -14.05 3.87
CA ASN A 147 -26.97 -13.65 5.05
C ASN A 147 -25.62 -14.39 5.12
N PRO A 148 -24.48 -13.71 4.97
CA PRO A 148 -23.17 -14.35 5.07
C PRO A 148 -22.75 -14.66 6.53
N ALA A 149 -23.50 -14.16 7.51
CA ALA A 149 -23.29 -14.42 8.93
C ALA A 149 -23.22 -15.93 9.26
N ARG A 150 -22.57 -16.27 10.36
CA ARG A 150 -22.66 -17.61 10.94
C ARG A 150 -23.89 -17.69 11.84
N GLY A 151 -24.69 -18.74 11.65
CA GLY A 151 -25.84 -19.00 12.52
C GLY A 151 -25.39 -19.23 13.96
N GLY A 152 -26.00 -18.52 14.91
CA GLY A 152 -25.74 -18.65 16.35
C GLY A 152 -24.77 -17.64 16.96
N ASP A 153 -24.06 -16.83 16.16
CA ASP A 153 -23.06 -15.87 16.64
C ASP A 153 -23.64 -14.48 16.98
N GLY A 154 -24.97 -14.33 16.93
CA GLY A 154 -25.68 -13.08 17.23
C GLY A 154 -25.84 -12.13 16.04
N ASP A 155 -26.49 -11.01 16.30
CA ASP A 155 -26.85 -9.98 15.30
C ASP A 155 -25.66 -9.10 14.89
N GLU A 156 -24.58 -9.11 15.67
CA GLU A 156 -23.39 -8.29 15.45
C GLU A 156 -22.14 -9.19 15.40
N GLN A 157 -21.46 -9.24 14.25
CA GLN A 157 -20.35 -10.18 14.05
C GLN A 157 -19.38 -9.72 12.95
N ASN A 158 -18.14 -10.22 13.01
CA ASN A 158 -17.15 -10.02 11.95
C ASN A 158 -17.23 -11.17 10.94
N VAL A 159 -17.58 -10.84 9.69
CA VAL A 159 -17.90 -11.82 8.63
C VAL A 159 -16.91 -11.68 7.48
N ASN A 160 -16.56 -12.81 6.87
CA ASN A 160 -15.80 -12.83 5.62
C ASN A 160 -16.76 -12.71 4.44
N THR A 161 -16.48 -11.75 3.60
CA THR A 161 -17.33 -11.29 2.50
C THR A 161 -16.57 -11.49 1.19
N PRO A 162 -17.21 -11.35 0.02
CA PRO A 162 -16.50 -11.37 -1.25
C PRO A 162 -15.45 -10.25 -1.36
N PHE A 163 -15.59 -9.17 -0.58
CA PHE A 163 -14.75 -7.98 -0.71
C PHE A 163 -13.63 -7.95 0.34
N GLY A 164 -13.81 -8.63 1.47
CA GLY A 164 -12.87 -8.62 2.58
C GLY A 164 -13.48 -9.10 3.88
N ARG A 165 -12.95 -8.61 5.01
CA ARG A 165 -13.51 -8.88 6.33
C ARG A 165 -14.26 -7.66 6.82
N CYS A 166 -15.55 -7.79 7.09
CA CYS A 166 -16.41 -6.66 7.46
C CYS A 166 -17.07 -6.89 8.82
N HIS A 167 -17.39 -5.80 9.49
CA HIS A 167 -18.25 -5.82 10.67
C HIS A 167 -19.71 -5.70 10.24
N GLN A 168 -20.51 -6.72 10.52
CA GLN A 168 -21.92 -6.80 10.18
C GLN A 168 -22.77 -6.53 11.43
N PHE A 169 -23.83 -5.76 11.25
CA PHE A 169 -24.96 -5.60 12.17
C PHE A 169 -26.25 -5.97 11.44
N PHE A 170 -27.09 -6.78 12.05
CA PHE A 170 -28.45 -7.08 11.60
C PHE A 170 -29.46 -6.56 12.62
N GLY A 171 -30.56 -5.98 12.16
CA GLY A 171 -31.56 -5.41 13.06
C GLY A 171 -32.97 -5.43 12.49
N LYS A 172 -33.94 -5.33 13.40
CA LYS A 172 -35.38 -5.22 13.07
C LYS A 172 -35.94 -3.94 13.71
N PRO A 173 -35.86 -2.78 13.04
CA PRO A 173 -36.22 -1.48 13.60
C PRO A 173 -37.73 -1.39 13.87
N GLU A 174 -38.52 -1.95 12.97
CA GLU A 174 -39.98 -1.98 13.05
C GLU A 174 -40.49 -3.38 12.70
N ASP A 175 -41.77 -3.64 12.96
CA ASP A 175 -42.36 -4.87 12.44
C ASP A 175 -42.34 -4.87 10.91
N LYS A 176 -41.97 -6.02 10.31
CA LYS A 176 -41.83 -6.19 8.85
C LYS A 176 -40.70 -5.42 8.17
N ILE A 177 -39.90 -4.62 8.89
CA ILE A 177 -38.71 -3.96 8.33
C ILE A 177 -37.47 -4.59 8.95
N PHE A 178 -36.54 -5.03 8.12
CA PHE A 178 -35.26 -5.58 8.53
C PHE A 178 -34.15 -4.76 7.89
N GLN A 179 -33.02 -4.63 8.58
CA GLN A 179 -31.86 -3.90 8.10
C GLN A 179 -30.59 -4.69 8.35
N ARG A 180 -29.66 -4.56 7.41
CA ARG A 180 -28.31 -5.09 7.49
C ARG A 180 -27.33 -3.94 7.24
N LYS A 181 -26.41 -3.72 8.17
CA LYS A 181 -25.39 -2.66 8.11
C LYS A 181 -24.00 -3.27 8.15
N TRP A 182 -23.14 -2.79 7.27
CA TRP A 182 -21.76 -3.25 7.14
C TRP A 182 -20.84 -2.05 7.31
N THR A 183 -19.89 -2.19 8.21
CA THR A 183 -18.92 -1.15 8.54
C THR A 183 -17.54 -1.75 8.72
N ASN A 184 -16.51 -0.91 8.79
CA ASN A 184 -15.14 -1.31 9.12
C ASN A 184 -14.62 -2.48 8.27
N CYS A 185 -14.86 -2.43 6.95
CA CYS A 185 -14.39 -3.45 6.03
C CYS A 185 -12.88 -3.35 5.78
N GLU A 186 -12.16 -4.44 6.03
CA GLU A 186 -10.79 -4.66 5.62
C GLU A 186 -10.77 -5.39 4.27
N PHE A 187 -10.57 -4.62 3.21
CA PHE A 187 -10.46 -5.10 1.85
C PHE A 187 -9.17 -5.90 1.62
N MET A 188 -9.29 -7.09 1.01
CA MET A 188 -8.14 -7.94 0.72
C MET A 188 -7.61 -7.64 -0.69
N ALA A 189 -6.39 -7.10 -0.76
CA ALA A 189 -5.72 -6.85 -2.03
C ALA A 189 -5.36 -8.16 -2.75
N GLN A 190 -5.57 -8.22 -4.06
CA GLN A 190 -5.07 -9.32 -4.89
C GLN A 190 -3.55 -9.25 -5.03
N ARG A 191 -3.02 -8.02 -5.10
CA ARG A 191 -1.59 -7.73 -5.16
C ARG A 191 -1.29 -6.57 -4.21
N ASN A 192 -0.53 -6.83 -3.15
CA ASN A 192 0.17 -5.79 -2.40
C ASN A 192 1.31 -6.43 -1.60
N HIS A 193 2.46 -6.61 -2.26
CA HIS A 193 3.66 -7.06 -1.57
C HIS A 193 4.59 -5.91 -1.24
N THR A 194 4.27 -4.67 -1.64
CA THR A 194 5.17 -3.51 -1.55
C THR A 194 5.32 -2.96 -0.13
N LEU A 195 6.09 -1.87 0.01
CA LEU A 195 6.42 -1.27 1.32
C LEU A 195 5.23 -0.60 2.00
N PHE A 196 4.27 -0.14 1.22
CA PHE A 196 3.12 0.61 1.73
C PHE A 196 1.90 -0.31 1.89
N PRO A 197 1.04 -0.05 2.89
CA PRO A 197 -0.22 -0.77 3.04
C PRO A 197 -1.14 -0.54 1.83
N GLY A 198 -2.26 -1.28 1.79
CA GLY A 198 -3.26 -1.14 0.73
C GLY A 198 -3.91 0.24 0.73
N LEU A 199 -4.82 0.47 -0.23
CA LEU A 199 -5.67 1.67 -0.21
C LEU A 199 -6.38 1.79 1.14
N ILE A 200 -6.36 2.99 1.70
CA ILE A 200 -7.09 3.29 2.93
C ILE A 200 -8.55 3.42 2.55
N THR A 201 -9.38 2.53 3.10
CA THR A 201 -10.84 2.64 2.96
C THR A 201 -11.36 3.51 4.09
N ARG A 202 -12.03 4.61 3.75
CA ARG A 202 -12.68 5.51 4.69
C ARG A 202 -14.19 5.47 4.48
N GLU A 203 -14.92 5.63 5.58
CA GLU A 203 -16.38 5.81 5.56
C GLU A 203 -17.09 4.67 4.82
N TYR A 204 -16.59 3.43 4.93
CA TYR A 204 -17.30 2.30 4.35
C TYR A 204 -18.60 2.06 5.11
N GLU A 205 -19.70 2.20 4.38
CA GLU A 205 -21.03 1.87 4.82
C GLU A 205 -21.73 1.13 3.68
N GLN A 206 -22.22 -0.08 3.99
CA GLN A 206 -23.24 -0.72 3.18
C GLN A 206 -24.48 -0.93 4.04
N PHE A 207 -25.60 -0.40 3.59
CA PHE A 207 -26.90 -0.49 4.23
C PHE A 207 -27.85 -1.24 3.31
N ILE A 208 -28.53 -2.26 3.84
CA ILE A 208 -29.58 -2.96 3.11
C ILE A 208 -30.84 -2.97 3.95
N GLU A 209 -31.93 -2.47 3.42
CA GLU A 209 -33.27 -2.54 3.99
C GLU A 209 -34.11 -3.58 3.25
N TYR A 210 -34.81 -4.42 4.02
CA TYR A 210 -35.79 -5.37 3.51
C TYR A 210 -37.15 -5.02 4.09
N ARG A 211 -38.15 -4.83 3.24
CA ARG A 211 -39.55 -4.69 3.66
C ARG A 211 -40.32 -5.95 3.33
N GLN A 212 -40.98 -6.50 4.33
CA GLN A 212 -41.82 -7.68 4.21
C GLN A 212 -43.28 -7.29 3.97
N ASN A 213 -44.00 -8.11 3.21
CA ASN A 213 -45.42 -7.96 2.98
C ASN A 213 -46.20 -8.03 4.31
N LYS A 214 -47.17 -7.13 4.49
CA LYS A 214 -48.01 -7.09 5.70
C LYS A 214 -49.09 -8.18 5.72
N LYS A 215 -49.51 -8.67 4.55
CA LYS A 215 -50.58 -9.68 4.39
C LYS A 215 -50.05 -11.11 4.38
N ILE A 216 -48.85 -11.31 3.83
CA ILE A 216 -48.22 -12.63 3.71
C ILE A 216 -46.85 -12.57 4.39
N ASP A 217 -46.77 -13.13 5.58
CA ASP A 217 -45.50 -13.28 6.29
C ASP A 217 -44.49 -14.07 5.44
N ALA A 218 -43.21 -13.68 5.51
CA ALA A 218 -42.07 -14.20 4.73
C ALA A 218 -41.81 -13.56 3.35
N ASP A 219 -42.78 -12.91 2.70
CA ASP A 219 -42.57 -12.32 1.36
C ASP A 219 -41.85 -10.97 1.44
N ILE A 220 -40.66 -10.84 0.84
CA ILE A 220 -39.91 -9.58 0.79
C ILE A 220 -40.38 -8.77 -0.42
N VAL A 221 -41.09 -7.68 -0.21
CA VAL A 221 -41.70 -6.87 -1.28
C VAL A 221 -40.78 -5.80 -1.82
N PHE A 222 -39.80 -5.40 -1.03
CA PHE A 222 -38.85 -4.36 -1.39
C PHE A 222 -37.49 -4.65 -0.76
N VAL A 223 -36.43 -4.48 -1.54
CA VAL A 223 -35.04 -4.51 -1.09
C VAL A 223 -34.36 -3.26 -1.60
N ASP A 224 -33.75 -2.51 -0.69
CA ASP A 224 -32.97 -1.32 -1.02
C ASP A 224 -31.59 -1.49 -0.43
N ALA A 225 -30.57 -1.55 -1.27
CA ALA A 225 -29.19 -1.74 -0.89
C ALA A 225 -28.34 -0.57 -1.37
N ASP A 226 -27.70 0.10 -0.43
CA ASP A 226 -26.89 1.29 -0.65
C ASP A 226 -25.48 1.03 -0.13
N GLU A 227 -24.46 1.18 -0.98
CA GLU A 227 -23.05 0.98 -0.66
C GLU A 227 -22.25 2.22 -1.04
N GLN A 228 -21.57 2.80 -0.05
CA GLN A 228 -20.70 3.95 -0.24
C GLN A 228 -19.38 3.80 0.50
N PHE A 229 -18.30 4.28 -0.11
CA PHE A 229 -16.99 4.36 0.52
C PHE A 229 -16.03 5.28 -0.23
N ILE A 230 -14.99 5.73 0.46
CA ILE A 230 -13.86 6.45 -0.13
C ILE A 230 -12.63 5.57 -0.09
N LEU A 231 -11.99 5.42 -1.25
CA LEU A 231 -10.68 4.82 -1.38
C LEU A 231 -9.64 5.93 -1.47
N GLN A 232 -8.59 5.86 -0.66
CA GLN A 232 -7.55 6.88 -0.61
C GLN A 232 -6.15 6.26 -0.61
N SER A 233 -5.23 6.86 -1.37
CA SER A 233 -3.82 6.51 -1.31
C SER A 233 -3.23 6.88 0.06
N PRO A 234 -2.52 5.96 0.76
CA PRO A 234 -1.67 6.31 1.90
C PRO A 234 -0.51 7.26 1.58
N ILE A 235 -0.18 7.50 0.30
CA ILE A 235 0.96 8.36 -0.09
C ILE A 235 0.49 9.78 -0.41
N ASP A 236 -0.58 9.94 -1.19
CA ASP A 236 -1.16 11.25 -1.52
C ASP A 236 -2.67 11.26 -1.28
N ALA A 237 -3.11 12.09 -0.34
CA ALA A 237 -4.52 12.22 0.01
C ALA A 237 -5.40 12.67 -1.16
N ASN A 238 -4.84 13.38 -2.14
CA ASN A 238 -5.56 13.85 -3.35
C ASN A 238 -5.86 12.71 -4.33
N LEU A 239 -5.12 11.60 -4.23
CA LEU A 239 -5.43 10.36 -4.94
C LEU A 239 -6.50 9.60 -4.17
N SER A 240 -7.73 10.08 -4.30
CA SER A 240 -8.91 9.44 -3.75
C SER A 240 -10.04 9.30 -4.77
N LEU A 241 -10.89 8.31 -4.53
CA LEU A 241 -12.08 7.99 -5.29
C LEU A 241 -13.23 7.74 -4.33
N ARG A 242 -14.39 8.33 -4.59
CA ARG A 242 -15.63 7.95 -3.91
C ARG A 242 -16.42 7.03 -4.83
N VAL A 243 -16.84 5.90 -4.26
CA VAL A 243 -17.63 4.88 -4.93
C VAL A 243 -18.99 4.87 -4.28
N HIS A 244 -20.04 4.86 -5.10
CA HIS A 244 -21.41 4.65 -4.69
C HIS A 244 -22.05 3.59 -5.58
N SER A 245 -22.70 2.63 -4.96
CA SER A 245 -23.40 1.55 -5.64
C SER A 245 -24.73 1.31 -4.96
N HIS A 246 -25.80 1.42 -5.72
CA HIS A 246 -27.18 1.32 -5.26
C HIS A 246 -27.91 0.22 -6.04
N LEU A 247 -28.75 -0.54 -5.34
CA LEU A 247 -29.55 -1.64 -5.87
C LEU A 247 -30.93 -1.59 -5.22
N SER A 248 -31.96 -1.45 -6.04
CA SER A 248 -33.37 -1.49 -5.65
C SER A 248 -34.11 -2.62 -6.35
N LEU A 249 -34.90 -3.37 -5.59
CA LEU A 249 -35.75 -4.45 -6.06
C LEU A 249 -37.18 -4.22 -5.56
N GLU A 250 -38.14 -4.08 -6.47
CA GLU A 250 -39.55 -3.93 -6.13
C GLU A 250 -40.36 -5.11 -6.67
N MET A 251 -41.11 -5.81 -5.79
CA MET A 251 -41.92 -6.96 -6.21
C MET A 251 -43.11 -6.49 -7.04
N MET A 252 -43.17 -6.97 -8.28
CA MET A 252 -44.25 -6.70 -9.22
C MET A 252 -45.39 -7.70 -9.08
N ASN A 253 -45.05 -8.97 -8.94
CA ASN A 253 -46.03 -10.04 -8.94
C ASN A 253 -45.53 -11.28 -8.18
N ARG A 254 -46.49 -12.02 -7.64
CA ARG A 254 -46.27 -13.32 -7.01
C ARG A 254 -47.13 -14.36 -7.68
N THR A 255 -46.50 -15.35 -8.27
CA THR A 255 -47.17 -16.44 -8.98
C THR A 255 -47.00 -17.75 -8.22
N ARG A 256 -48.13 -18.37 -7.85
CA ARG A 256 -48.16 -19.70 -7.22
C ARG A 256 -48.62 -20.76 -8.22
N ARG A 257 -47.77 -21.76 -8.47
CA ARG A 257 -48.09 -22.91 -9.35
C ARG A 257 -47.86 -24.23 -8.64
N PHE A 258 -48.65 -25.25 -8.99
CA PHE A 258 -48.43 -26.62 -8.57
C PHE A 258 -47.90 -27.42 -9.75
N ILE A 259 -46.63 -27.81 -9.67
CA ILE A 259 -45.92 -28.53 -10.72
C ILE A 259 -45.45 -29.89 -10.20
N ASP A 260 -45.04 -30.78 -11.09
CA ASP A 260 -44.33 -31.98 -10.68
C ASP A 260 -42.99 -31.58 -10.04
N ARG A 261 -42.59 -32.30 -8.99
CA ARG A 261 -41.35 -31.99 -8.26
C ARG A 261 -40.16 -32.07 -9.21
N PHE A 262 -39.37 -30.99 -9.29
CA PHE A 262 -38.07 -31.02 -9.98
C PHE A 262 -37.12 -32.00 -9.30
N CYS A 263 -37.08 -31.97 -7.97
CA CYS A 263 -36.15 -32.76 -7.15
C CYS A 263 -36.89 -33.85 -6.37
N SER A 264 -36.28 -35.03 -6.25
CA SER A 264 -36.76 -36.05 -5.30
C SER A 264 -36.70 -35.53 -3.86
N VAL A 265 -37.63 -35.97 -3.01
CA VAL A 265 -37.70 -35.62 -1.58
C VAL A 265 -36.49 -36.13 -0.78
N THR A 266 -35.70 -37.03 -1.38
CA THR A 266 -34.49 -37.60 -0.77
C THR A 266 -33.24 -36.77 -1.06
N LEU A 267 -33.23 -35.99 -2.16
CA LEU A 267 -32.08 -35.18 -2.55
C LEU A 267 -32.02 -33.91 -1.72
N LYS A 268 -30.82 -33.54 -1.30
CA LYS A 268 -30.56 -32.22 -0.73
C LYS A 268 -30.50 -31.16 -1.84
N GLY A 269 -30.67 -29.89 -1.49
CA GLY A 269 -30.72 -28.81 -2.49
C GLY A 269 -29.44 -28.70 -3.33
N ASN A 270 -28.27 -28.98 -2.75
CA ASN A 270 -27.00 -29.04 -3.48
C ASN A 270 -26.94 -30.20 -4.49
N GLU A 271 -27.42 -31.38 -4.09
CA GLU A 271 -27.48 -32.56 -4.98
C GLU A 271 -28.48 -32.29 -6.11
N CYS A 272 -29.64 -31.68 -5.82
CA CYS A 272 -30.58 -31.34 -6.87
C CYS A 272 -30.02 -30.30 -7.86
N ALA A 273 -29.34 -29.26 -7.38
CA ALA A 273 -28.70 -28.27 -8.25
C ALA A 273 -27.74 -28.93 -9.25
N GLN A 274 -26.97 -29.91 -8.80
CA GLN A 274 -25.98 -30.61 -9.62
C GLN A 274 -26.59 -31.68 -10.53
N GLU A 275 -27.42 -32.57 -9.98
CA GLU A 275 -27.92 -33.76 -10.67
C GLU A 275 -29.10 -33.46 -11.60
N VAL A 276 -29.98 -32.53 -11.23
CA VAL A 276 -31.20 -32.20 -12.00
C VAL A 276 -30.98 -31.01 -12.91
N PHE A 277 -30.34 -29.95 -12.39
CA PHE A 277 -30.14 -28.70 -13.14
C PHE A 277 -28.75 -28.58 -13.79
N GLY A 278 -27.85 -29.55 -13.57
CA GLY A 278 -26.51 -29.53 -14.16
C GLY A 278 -25.62 -28.38 -13.66
N ALA A 279 -25.99 -27.71 -12.57
CA ALA A 279 -25.28 -26.54 -12.07
C ALA A 279 -23.97 -26.93 -11.37
N LYS A 280 -22.88 -26.23 -11.66
CA LYS A 280 -21.57 -26.46 -11.05
C LYS A 280 -21.43 -25.63 -9.77
N LEU A 281 -20.81 -26.21 -8.75
CA LEU A 281 -20.56 -25.53 -7.47
C LEU A 281 -19.50 -24.44 -7.68
N VAL A 282 -19.86 -23.19 -7.38
CA VAL A 282 -18.95 -22.04 -7.35
C VAL A 282 -18.30 -21.92 -5.98
N GLY A 283 -19.05 -22.12 -4.89
CA GLY A 283 -18.50 -22.04 -3.53
C GLY A 283 -19.52 -22.43 -2.46
N LYS A 284 -19.03 -22.80 -1.28
CA LYS A 284 -19.90 -23.18 -0.14
C LYS A 284 -20.38 -21.98 0.68
N ASN A 285 -19.70 -20.85 0.54
CA ASN A 285 -20.02 -19.57 1.16
C ASN A 285 -19.48 -18.46 0.23
N TRP A 286 -19.84 -17.21 0.53
CA TRP A 286 -19.46 -16.05 -0.29
C TRP A 286 -17.96 -15.78 -0.37
N TYR A 287 -17.20 -16.17 0.66
CA TYR A 287 -15.74 -16.07 0.64
C TYR A 287 -15.11 -17.08 -0.33
N ASP A 288 -15.61 -18.31 -0.38
CA ASP A 288 -15.17 -19.33 -1.33
C ASP A 288 -15.58 -18.97 -2.76
N VAL A 289 -16.78 -18.41 -2.94
CA VAL A 289 -17.25 -17.91 -4.24
C VAL A 289 -16.25 -16.92 -4.81
N ASN A 290 -15.85 -15.90 -4.05
CA ASN A 290 -14.91 -14.89 -4.51
C ASN A 290 -13.55 -15.46 -4.96
N LYS A 291 -13.06 -16.53 -4.33
CA LYS A 291 -11.80 -17.19 -4.74
C LYS A 291 -11.90 -17.89 -6.09
N ASN A 292 -13.09 -18.36 -6.43
CA ASN A 292 -13.36 -19.16 -7.63
C ASN A 292 -13.93 -18.33 -8.78
N LEU A 293 -14.21 -17.04 -8.55
CA LEU A 293 -14.49 -16.10 -9.63
C LEU A 293 -13.23 -15.81 -10.44
N VAL A 294 -13.40 -15.51 -11.72
CA VAL A 294 -12.29 -15.12 -12.60
C VAL A 294 -11.53 -13.95 -12.00
N LYS A 295 -10.22 -14.14 -11.86
CA LYS A 295 -9.29 -13.03 -11.66
C LYS A 295 -9.06 -12.42 -13.03
N LEU A 296 -9.72 -11.29 -13.28
CA LEU A 296 -9.68 -10.65 -14.58
C LEU A 296 -8.23 -10.30 -14.94
N PRO A 297 -7.76 -10.65 -16.16
CA PRO A 297 -6.45 -10.23 -16.62
C PRO A 297 -6.39 -8.70 -16.70
N ILE A 298 -5.29 -8.14 -16.22
CA ILE A 298 -4.93 -6.75 -16.51
C ILE A 298 -4.67 -6.70 -18.03
N LEU A 299 -5.33 -5.77 -18.72
CA LEU A 299 -5.32 -5.65 -20.17
C LEU A 299 -3.92 -5.28 -20.69
N GLY A 300 -3.46 -5.98 -21.74
CA GLY A 300 -2.54 -5.43 -22.74
C GLY A 300 -1.28 -6.25 -23.06
N VAL A 301 -1.44 -7.37 -23.77
CA VAL A 301 -0.32 -8.20 -24.28
C VAL A 301 0.44 -7.43 -25.36
N SER A 302 1.41 -6.61 -24.95
CA SER A 302 2.55 -6.26 -25.80
C SER A 302 3.65 -7.26 -25.53
N LYS A 303 4.16 -7.98 -26.54
CA LYS A 303 5.36 -8.79 -26.35
C LYS A 303 6.48 -7.88 -25.86
N LEU A 304 7.22 -8.32 -24.84
CA LEU A 304 8.34 -7.55 -24.27
C LEU A 304 9.35 -7.12 -25.35
N SER A 305 9.57 -7.97 -26.36
CA SER A 305 10.41 -7.64 -27.52
C SER A 305 9.95 -6.40 -28.26
N ASP A 306 8.65 -6.32 -28.53
CA ASP A 306 8.05 -5.27 -29.35
C ASP A 306 8.09 -3.95 -28.56
N PHE A 307 7.77 -4.00 -27.26
CA PHE A 307 7.89 -2.86 -26.37
C PHE A 307 9.32 -2.29 -26.32
N LEU A 308 10.33 -3.16 -26.19
CA LEU A 308 11.73 -2.74 -26.14
C LEU A 308 12.20 -2.09 -27.45
N ILE A 309 11.76 -2.62 -28.59
CA ILE A 309 12.07 -2.05 -29.91
C ILE A 309 11.41 -0.68 -30.08
N ASP A 310 10.11 -0.58 -29.77
CA ASP A 310 9.34 0.65 -29.98
C ASP A 310 9.79 1.81 -29.09
N ASN A 311 10.36 1.51 -27.92
CA ASN A 311 10.72 2.51 -26.90
C ASN A 311 12.24 2.59 -26.65
N GLN A 312 13.07 2.03 -27.53
CA GLN A 312 14.51 1.87 -27.29
C GLN A 312 15.22 3.21 -27.03
N GLN A 313 14.90 4.25 -27.82
CA GLN A 313 15.49 5.57 -27.67
C GLN A 313 15.11 6.20 -26.31
N GLU A 314 13.82 6.23 -25.97
CA GLU A 314 13.34 6.80 -24.71
C GLU A 314 13.88 6.05 -23.49
N LEU A 315 13.98 4.72 -23.58
CA LEU A 315 14.57 3.88 -22.52
C LEU A 315 16.07 4.19 -22.34
N THR A 316 16.79 4.48 -23.43
CA THR A 316 18.22 4.86 -23.38
C THR A 316 18.40 6.25 -22.76
N GLU A 317 17.53 7.20 -23.10
CA GLU A 317 17.48 8.52 -22.47
C GLU A 317 17.17 8.42 -20.96
N CYS A 318 16.31 7.47 -20.57
CA CYS A 318 16.06 7.18 -19.16
C CYS A 318 17.24 6.50 -18.47
N GLY A 319 17.90 5.54 -19.11
CA GLY A 319 19.12 4.93 -18.59
C GLY A 319 20.25 5.95 -18.39
N SER A 320 20.30 6.99 -19.22
CA SER A 320 21.28 8.08 -19.13
C SER A 320 20.84 9.24 -18.21
N GLY A 321 19.58 9.27 -17.76
CA GLY A 321 19.08 10.27 -16.81
C GLY A 321 18.71 11.62 -17.43
N SER A 322 18.46 11.68 -18.74
CA SER A 322 18.16 12.94 -19.46
C SER A 322 16.66 13.25 -19.59
N SER A 323 15.76 12.27 -19.39
CA SER A 323 14.32 12.42 -19.62
C SER A 323 13.49 12.57 -18.34
N VAL A 324 12.39 13.32 -18.43
CA VAL A 324 11.46 13.60 -17.32
C VAL A 324 10.35 12.54 -17.21
N ASN A 325 10.07 11.78 -18.27
CA ASN A 325 8.96 10.81 -18.34
C ASN A 325 9.37 9.38 -17.98
N CYS A 326 10.54 9.18 -17.37
CA CYS A 326 11.11 7.86 -17.15
C CYS A 326 10.31 6.96 -16.22
N ALA A 327 9.62 7.54 -15.23
CA ALA A 327 8.80 6.74 -14.32
C ALA A 327 7.54 6.18 -15.02
N GLN A 328 6.90 6.93 -15.92
CA GLN A 328 5.82 6.42 -16.78
C GLN A 328 6.30 5.33 -17.74
N LEU A 329 7.47 5.52 -18.37
CA LEU A 329 8.03 4.53 -19.28
C LEU A 329 8.42 3.24 -18.52
N PHE A 330 8.99 3.37 -17.32
CA PHE A 330 9.29 2.25 -16.44
C PHE A 330 8.02 1.51 -16.00
N LYS A 331 6.92 2.23 -15.71
CA LYS A 331 5.61 1.61 -15.43
C LYS A 331 5.19 0.67 -16.55
N LYS A 332 5.22 1.15 -17.79
CA LYS A 332 4.85 0.37 -18.98
C LYS A 332 5.78 -0.85 -19.14
N LEU A 333 7.09 -0.65 -19.03
CA LEU A 333 8.07 -1.74 -19.09
C LEU A 333 7.79 -2.83 -18.04
N THR A 334 7.47 -2.44 -16.80
CA THR A 334 7.20 -3.41 -15.73
C THR A 334 5.90 -4.19 -15.98
N ASN A 335 4.90 -3.60 -16.64
CA ASN A 335 3.72 -4.33 -17.08
C ASN A 335 4.08 -5.34 -18.18
N SER A 336 4.85 -4.93 -19.19
CA SER A 336 5.31 -5.83 -20.26
C SER A 336 6.17 -6.99 -19.72
N VAL A 337 7.07 -6.73 -18.75
CA VAL A 337 7.89 -7.78 -18.10
C VAL A 337 7.03 -8.75 -17.30
N ARG A 338 5.95 -8.28 -16.67
CA ARG A 338 5.05 -9.13 -15.87
C ARG A 338 4.29 -10.14 -16.72
N GLU A 339 3.98 -9.76 -17.95
CA GLU A 339 3.23 -10.59 -18.90
C GLU A 339 4.14 -11.49 -19.74
N ALA A 340 5.45 -11.19 -19.77
CA ALA A 340 6.42 -11.96 -20.52
C ALA A 340 6.69 -13.34 -19.91
N THR A 341 7.01 -14.30 -20.77
CA THR A 341 7.48 -15.63 -20.37
C THR A 341 8.94 -15.59 -19.89
N ASP A 342 9.36 -16.60 -19.12
CA ASP A 342 10.75 -16.72 -18.65
C ASP A 342 11.75 -16.73 -19.82
N ASP A 343 11.40 -17.38 -20.94
CA ASP A 343 12.22 -17.45 -22.15
C ASP A 343 12.32 -16.09 -22.86
N GLU A 344 11.22 -15.34 -22.95
CA GLU A 344 11.21 -13.99 -23.53
C GLU A 344 12.08 -13.02 -22.73
N ILE A 345 12.03 -13.08 -21.39
CA ILE A 345 12.86 -12.26 -20.51
C ILE A 345 14.34 -12.65 -20.67
N ALA A 346 14.64 -13.95 -20.70
CA ALA A 346 16.00 -14.44 -20.89
C ALA A 346 16.60 -13.96 -22.22
N HIS A 347 15.83 -14.08 -23.31
CA HIS A 347 16.22 -13.57 -24.62
C HIS A 347 16.44 -12.05 -24.61
N ALA A 348 15.55 -11.29 -23.96
CA ALA A 348 15.68 -9.83 -23.87
C ALA A 348 16.95 -9.40 -23.11
N LEU A 349 17.33 -10.11 -22.04
CA LEU A 349 18.54 -9.82 -21.25
C LEU A 349 19.84 -10.20 -21.98
N GLN A 350 19.80 -11.22 -22.85
CA GLN A 350 20.96 -11.68 -23.61
C GLN A 350 21.19 -10.93 -24.92
N ASN A 351 20.15 -10.30 -25.47
CA ASN A 351 20.22 -9.60 -26.75
C ASN A 351 21.13 -8.36 -26.66
N ALA A 352 22.20 -8.35 -27.46
CA ALA A 352 23.16 -7.25 -27.53
C ALA A 352 22.53 -5.91 -27.94
N ALA A 353 21.42 -5.92 -28.69
CA ALA A 353 20.70 -4.69 -29.03
C ALA A 353 20.16 -3.96 -27.78
N ASN A 354 19.99 -4.66 -26.66
CA ASN A 354 19.45 -4.11 -25.43
C ASN A 354 20.52 -3.65 -24.44
N ASP A 355 21.81 -3.67 -24.79
CA ASP A 355 22.89 -3.38 -23.84
C ASP A 355 22.77 -1.97 -23.23
N ASP A 356 22.32 -0.98 -24.00
CA ASP A 356 22.12 0.40 -23.54
C ASP A 356 20.93 0.57 -22.58
N VAL A 357 19.95 -0.34 -22.65
CA VAL A 357 18.74 -0.34 -21.80
C VAL A 357 18.76 -1.43 -20.73
N LEU A 358 19.86 -2.19 -20.64
CA LEU A 358 19.95 -3.36 -19.77
C LEU A 358 19.80 -3.02 -18.28
N GLN A 359 20.24 -1.82 -17.87
CA GLN A 359 20.07 -1.35 -16.49
C GLN A 359 18.58 -1.17 -16.15
N ILE A 360 17.80 -0.46 -16.97
CA ILE A 360 16.38 -0.25 -16.70
C ILE A 360 15.57 -1.55 -16.85
N LEU A 361 15.94 -2.40 -17.80
CA LEU A 361 15.34 -3.73 -17.97
C LEU A 361 15.61 -4.64 -16.77
N SER A 362 16.86 -4.72 -16.29
CA SER A 362 17.20 -5.53 -15.11
C SER A 362 16.48 -5.04 -13.85
N ASN A 363 16.34 -3.73 -13.66
CA ASN A 363 15.56 -3.15 -12.56
C ASN A 363 14.08 -3.55 -12.64
N ALA A 364 13.48 -3.54 -13.84
CA ALA A 364 12.11 -4.00 -14.05
C ALA A 364 11.96 -5.50 -13.73
N VAL A 365 12.88 -6.33 -14.22
CA VAL A 365 12.90 -7.79 -13.95
C VAL A 365 13.02 -8.07 -12.45
N ALA A 366 13.97 -7.44 -11.74
CA ALA A 366 14.11 -7.56 -10.29
C ALA A 366 12.83 -7.16 -9.53
N SER A 367 12.12 -6.15 -10.05
CA SER A 367 10.93 -5.60 -9.40
C SER A 367 9.71 -6.52 -9.54
N VAL A 368 9.42 -7.06 -10.73
CA VAL A 368 8.11 -7.70 -11.00
C VAL A 368 8.19 -9.13 -11.55
N ALA A 369 9.34 -9.59 -12.06
CA ALA A 369 9.42 -10.90 -12.68
C ALA A 369 9.30 -12.02 -11.63
N PRO A 370 8.73 -13.18 -12.00
CA PRO A 370 8.70 -14.36 -11.14
C PRO A 370 10.08 -14.74 -10.61
N THR A 371 10.13 -15.34 -9.42
CA THR A 371 11.40 -15.81 -8.82
C THR A 371 12.09 -16.91 -9.64
N SER A 372 11.39 -17.59 -10.55
CA SER A 372 12.00 -18.56 -11.47
C SER A 372 12.97 -17.89 -12.45
N THR A 373 12.62 -16.70 -12.96
CA THR A 373 13.41 -15.93 -13.92
C THR A 373 14.67 -15.33 -13.30
N TRP A 374 14.69 -15.14 -11.98
CA TRP A 374 15.77 -14.45 -11.26
C TRP A 374 17.13 -15.15 -11.35
N ASN A 375 17.15 -16.49 -11.37
CA ASN A 375 18.41 -17.24 -11.56
C ASN A 375 19.00 -16.97 -12.94
N THR A 376 18.17 -17.02 -13.99
CA THR A 376 18.59 -16.70 -15.36
C THR A 376 19.09 -15.26 -15.46
N ALA A 377 18.41 -14.31 -14.82
CA ALA A 377 18.86 -12.92 -14.79
C ALA A 377 20.20 -12.78 -14.05
N GLN A 378 20.37 -13.44 -12.91
CA GLN A 378 21.63 -13.42 -12.15
C GLN A 378 22.80 -13.96 -12.99
N ASP A 379 22.61 -15.09 -13.66
CA ASP A 379 23.63 -15.72 -14.51
C ASP A 379 24.05 -14.79 -15.65
N VAL A 380 23.08 -14.20 -16.36
CA VAL A 380 23.35 -13.29 -17.47
C VAL A 380 24.04 -12.01 -16.98
N LEU A 381 23.53 -11.38 -15.92
CA LEU A 381 24.06 -10.11 -15.41
C LEU A 381 25.46 -10.27 -14.79
N SER A 382 25.72 -11.39 -14.11
CA SER A 382 27.04 -11.70 -13.54
C SER A 382 28.14 -11.78 -14.61
N SER A 383 27.79 -12.23 -15.81
CA SER A 383 28.73 -12.29 -16.95
C SER A 383 28.99 -10.93 -17.62
N LYS A 384 28.06 -9.97 -17.46
CA LYS A 384 28.13 -8.67 -18.14
C LYS A 384 28.81 -7.59 -17.29
N SER A 385 28.35 -7.34 -16.06
CA SER A 385 29.04 -6.41 -15.15
C SER A 385 28.59 -6.56 -13.69
N ALA A 386 29.52 -6.35 -12.76
CA ALA A 386 29.23 -6.33 -11.33
C ALA A 386 28.28 -5.19 -10.92
N SER A 387 28.38 -4.03 -11.59
CA SER A 387 27.51 -2.87 -11.31
C SER A 387 26.05 -3.15 -11.65
N LEU A 388 25.77 -3.77 -12.81
CA LEU A 388 24.41 -4.17 -13.19
C LEU A 388 23.84 -5.23 -12.24
N LEU A 389 24.67 -6.20 -11.83
CA LEU A 389 24.27 -7.21 -10.87
C LEU A 389 23.92 -6.61 -9.50
N ASN A 390 24.68 -5.62 -9.04
CA ASN A 390 24.39 -4.92 -7.79
C ASN A 390 23.11 -4.08 -7.90
N SER A 391 22.90 -3.36 -9.01
CA SER A 391 21.63 -2.66 -9.29
C SER A 391 20.44 -3.63 -9.27
N PHE A 392 20.60 -4.82 -9.85
CA PHE A 392 19.59 -5.86 -9.84
C PHE A 392 19.27 -6.32 -8.40
N TYR A 393 20.29 -6.59 -7.57
CA TYR A 393 20.09 -6.94 -6.16
C TYR A 393 19.42 -5.82 -5.35
N GLU A 394 19.79 -4.56 -5.56
CA GLU A 394 19.14 -3.42 -4.90
C GLU A 394 17.66 -3.33 -5.26
N ASN A 395 17.30 -3.58 -6.53
CA ASN A 395 15.91 -3.52 -6.99
C ASN A 395 15.06 -4.70 -6.48
N ILE A 396 15.65 -5.87 -6.22
CA ILE A 396 14.95 -6.96 -5.52
C ILE A 396 14.46 -6.52 -4.14
N ALA A 397 15.16 -5.59 -3.48
CA ALA A 397 14.72 -5.06 -2.18
C ALA A 397 13.34 -4.38 -2.27
N PHE A 398 12.94 -3.92 -3.46
CA PHE A 398 11.66 -3.27 -3.77
C PHE A 398 10.71 -4.17 -4.56
N THR A 399 11.00 -5.46 -4.67
CA THR A 399 10.19 -6.40 -5.44
C THR A 399 8.71 -6.41 -5.02
N THR A 400 7.84 -6.58 -6.01
CA THR A 400 6.40 -6.80 -5.86
C THR A 400 6.04 -8.28 -5.74
N VAL A 401 7.03 -9.18 -5.77
CA VAL A 401 6.86 -10.62 -5.57
C VAL A 401 6.65 -10.92 -4.08
N PRO A 402 5.90 -12.00 -3.70
CA PRO A 402 5.77 -12.38 -2.30
C PRO A 402 7.12 -12.51 -1.59
N VAL A 403 7.29 -11.76 -0.49
CA VAL A 403 8.57 -11.62 0.22
C VAL A 403 9.18 -12.97 0.64
N LYS A 404 8.36 -13.95 1.01
CA LYS A 404 8.84 -15.30 1.39
C LYS A 404 9.44 -16.06 0.21
N ASP A 405 8.89 -15.89 -0.99
CA ASP A 405 9.41 -16.53 -2.20
C ASP A 405 10.73 -15.88 -2.63
N ALA A 406 10.79 -14.55 -2.58
CA ALA A 406 12.03 -13.80 -2.79
C ALA A 406 13.14 -14.24 -1.81
N LEU A 407 12.83 -14.29 -0.51
CA LEU A 407 13.79 -14.73 0.52
C LEU A 407 14.25 -16.18 0.34
N ARG A 408 13.42 -17.06 -0.23
CA ARG A 408 13.81 -18.45 -0.52
C ARG A 408 14.95 -18.49 -1.55
N VAL A 409 14.86 -17.71 -2.62
CA VAL A 409 15.88 -17.64 -3.67
C VAL A 409 17.13 -16.91 -3.18
N LEU A 410 16.98 -15.76 -2.53
CA LEU A 410 18.14 -15.02 -2.03
C LEU A 410 18.92 -15.80 -0.97
N LYS A 411 18.24 -16.66 -0.20
CA LYS A 411 18.91 -17.54 0.78
C LYS A 411 19.87 -18.52 0.10
N SER A 412 19.56 -19.02 -1.10
CA SER A 412 20.50 -19.87 -1.85
C SER A 412 21.69 -19.09 -2.42
N TRP A 413 21.52 -17.79 -2.67
CA TRP A 413 22.59 -16.94 -3.19
C TRP A 413 23.46 -16.32 -2.09
N ALA A 414 22.94 -16.15 -0.88
CA ALA A 414 23.62 -15.48 0.23
C ALA A 414 24.61 -16.44 0.92
N THR A 415 25.86 -16.39 0.46
CA THR A 415 27.01 -17.14 0.99
C THR A 415 28.10 -16.18 1.46
N SER A 416 29.14 -16.68 2.13
CA SER A 416 30.29 -15.88 2.57
C SER A 416 31.03 -15.18 1.42
N GLU A 417 30.97 -15.74 0.21
CA GLU A 417 31.63 -15.20 -1.00
C GLU A 417 30.77 -14.16 -1.73
N SER A 418 29.50 -14.00 -1.33
CA SER A 418 28.55 -13.16 -2.03
C SER A 418 28.76 -11.66 -1.73
N ASP A 419 28.37 -10.82 -2.69
CA ASP A 419 28.44 -9.35 -2.59
C ASP A 419 27.68 -8.84 -1.35
N ILE A 420 28.19 -7.79 -0.71
CA ILE A 420 27.57 -7.16 0.46
C ILE A 420 26.19 -6.57 0.15
N THR A 421 25.95 -6.17 -1.10
CA THR A 421 24.68 -5.65 -1.62
C THR A 421 23.58 -6.71 -1.50
N LEU A 422 23.88 -7.96 -1.82
CA LEU A 422 22.95 -9.07 -1.67
C LEU A 422 22.53 -9.28 -0.21
N HIS A 423 23.48 -9.17 0.72
CA HIS A 423 23.23 -9.29 2.16
C HIS A 423 22.34 -8.14 2.68
N ASN A 424 22.59 -6.93 2.18
CA ASN A 424 21.77 -5.75 2.47
C ASN A 424 20.31 -5.95 2.00
N THR A 425 20.13 -6.39 0.76
CA THR A 425 18.82 -6.72 0.17
C THR A 425 18.11 -7.81 0.95
N PHE A 426 18.80 -8.88 1.30
CA PHE A 426 18.24 -9.97 2.09
C PHE A 426 17.74 -9.46 3.46
N GLY A 427 18.57 -8.68 4.17
CA GLY A 427 18.20 -8.06 5.44
C GLY A 427 16.97 -7.18 5.35
N TYR A 428 16.88 -6.39 4.28
CA TYR A 428 15.73 -5.53 4.01
C TYR A 428 14.43 -6.32 3.75
N LEU A 429 14.50 -7.41 2.99
CA LEU A 429 13.33 -8.26 2.76
C LEU A 429 12.89 -8.98 4.04
N VAL A 430 13.81 -9.38 4.91
CA VAL A 430 13.44 -9.89 6.25
C VAL A 430 12.74 -8.80 7.06
N HIS A 431 13.20 -7.55 6.98
CA HIS A 431 12.52 -6.43 7.64
C HIS A 431 11.09 -6.24 7.13
N ARG A 432 10.90 -6.24 5.80
CA ARG A 432 9.56 -6.22 5.17
C ARG A 432 8.68 -7.38 5.61
N LEU A 433 9.23 -8.59 5.69
CA LEU A 433 8.51 -9.76 6.17
C LEU A 433 8.02 -9.55 7.61
N CYS A 434 8.87 -9.07 8.51
CA CYS A 434 8.50 -8.80 9.89
C CYS A 434 7.43 -7.72 9.99
N LEU A 435 7.47 -6.67 9.16
CA LEU A 435 6.49 -5.57 9.18
C LEU A 435 5.18 -5.88 8.45
N SER A 436 5.12 -6.96 7.66
CA SER A 436 3.94 -7.27 6.84
C SER A 436 2.65 -7.54 7.62
N SER A 437 2.74 -7.93 8.91
CA SER A 437 1.58 -8.05 9.79
C SER A 437 1.99 -7.97 11.27
N PRO A 438 1.06 -7.61 12.18
CA PRO A 438 1.32 -7.65 13.62
C PRO A 438 1.74 -9.04 14.12
N SER A 439 1.23 -10.11 13.50
CA SER A 439 1.62 -11.48 13.81
C SER A 439 3.07 -11.76 13.44
N ASN A 440 3.51 -11.34 12.25
CA ASN A 440 4.90 -11.51 11.81
C ASN A 440 5.86 -10.66 12.64
N LEU A 441 5.46 -9.45 13.01
CA LEU A 441 6.24 -8.58 13.89
C LEU A 441 6.50 -9.27 15.23
N ASN A 442 5.45 -9.82 15.83
CA ASN A 442 5.53 -10.58 17.09
C ASN A 442 6.34 -11.88 16.94
N SER A 443 6.26 -12.53 15.78
CA SER A 443 7.08 -13.70 15.45
C SER A 443 8.57 -13.36 15.42
N CYS A 444 8.95 -12.26 14.75
CA CYS A 444 10.34 -11.81 14.70
C CYS A 444 10.84 -11.35 16.08
N ASP A 445 10.05 -10.58 16.82
CA ASP A 445 10.43 -10.10 18.16
C ASP A 445 10.65 -11.24 19.16
N LYS A 446 9.86 -12.31 19.05
CA LYS A 446 10.01 -13.53 19.87
C LYS A 446 11.03 -14.52 19.32
N GLY A 447 11.72 -14.20 18.22
CA GLY A 447 12.69 -15.12 17.59
C GLY A 447 12.05 -16.42 17.11
N LYS A 448 10.84 -16.37 16.55
CA LYS A 448 10.14 -17.52 15.96
C LYS A 448 10.21 -17.55 14.44
N GLU A 449 10.52 -16.42 13.79
CA GLU A 449 10.57 -16.33 12.33
C GLU A 449 11.85 -16.95 11.75
N PRO A 450 11.78 -18.00 10.91
CA PRO A 450 12.95 -18.75 10.46
C PRO A 450 14.01 -17.95 9.73
N TYR A 451 13.62 -17.01 8.85
CA TYR A 451 14.58 -16.19 8.09
C TYR A 451 15.31 -15.20 9.00
N PHE A 452 14.61 -14.63 9.98
CA PHE A 452 15.19 -13.76 10.98
C PHE A 452 16.23 -14.50 11.84
N ASN A 453 15.88 -15.68 12.36
CA ASN A 453 16.79 -16.48 13.16
C ASN A 453 18.00 -16.95 12.35
N TRP A 454 17.80 -17.30 11.07
CA TRP A 454 18.90 -17.71 10.19
C TRP A 454 19.97 -16.61 10.03
N LEU A 455 19.56 -15.34 9.93
CA LEU A 455 20.47 -14.19 9.93
C LEU A 455 21.15 -13.98 11.28
N LEU A 456 20.38 -14.02 12.37
CA LEU A 456 20.89 -13.74 13.70
C LEU A 456 21.91 -14.79 14.17
N GLU A 457 21.67 -16.07 13.86
CA GLU A 457 22.54 -17.20 14.20
C GLU A 457 23.72 -17.37 13.22
N ASN A 458 23.83 -16.50 12.21
CA ASN A 458 24.83 -16.56 11.15
C ASN A 458 24.92 -17.94 10.45
N LYS A 459 23.78 -18.57 10.19
CA LYS A 459 23.74 -19.90 9.54
C LYS A 459 24.22 -19.89 8.08
N GLY A 460 24.44 -18.72 7.49
CA GLY A 460 25.05 -18.53 6.17
C GLY A 460 26.58 -18.43 6.17
N GLY A 461 27.22 -18.43 7.34
CA GLY A 461 28.68 -18.34 7.44
C GLY A 461 29.25 -16.95 7.06
N PHE A 462 28.47 -15.90 7.25
CA PHE A 462 28.84 -14.54 6.86
C PHE A 462 30.01 -14.00 7.68
N THR A 463 30.81 -13.14 7.07
CA THR A 463 31.74 -12.28 7.80
C THR A 463 30.97 -11.33 8.73
N PRO A 464 31.60 -10.80 9.80
CA PRO A 464 30.93 -9.88 10.72
C PRO A 464 30.30 -8.65 10.03
N ILE A 465 30.94 -8.12 8.98
CA ILE A 465 30.45 -6.93 8.26
C ILE A 465 29.27 -7.26 7.34
N GLN A 466 29.26 -8.43 6.70
CA GLN A 466 28.11 -8.93 5.93
C GLN A 466 26.91 -9.17 6.86
N GLN A 467 27.12 -9.86 7.99
CA GLN A 467 26.06 -10.10 8.96
C GLN A 467 25.52 -8.78 9.54
N ALA A 468 26.41 -7.86 9.93
CA ALA A 468 26.02 -6.53 10.39
C ALA A 468 25.22 -5.77 9.32
N THR A 469 25.56 -5.91 8.04
CA THR A 469 24.84 -5.28 6.94
C THR A 469 23.44 -5.86 6.74
N ALA A 470 23.27 -7.18 6.84
CA ALA A 470 21.95 -7.79 6.79
C ALA A 470 21.09 -7.44 8.03
N LEU A 471 21.68 -7.41 9.22
CA LEU A 471 20.97 -7.15 10.47
C LEU A 471 20.62 -5.67 10.69
N TRP A 472 21.30 -4.77 9.98
CA TRP A 472 21.17 -3.32 10.13
C TRP A 472 19.74 -2.79 10.02
N HIS A 473 18.90 -3.38 9.16
CA HIS A 473 17.51 -2.96 8.97
C HIS A 473 16.56 -3.46 10.08
N LEU A 474 17.03 -4.35 10.95
CA LEU A 474 16.20 -5.11 11.90
C LEU A 474 16.30 -4.51 13.31
N HIS A 475 15.37 -3.64 13.65
CA HIS A 475 15.31 -2.93 14.93
C HIS A 475 14.65 -3.75 16.06
N PHE A 476 15.23 -4.92 16.39
CA PHE A 476 14.75 -5.80 17.47
C PHE A 476 15.74 -5.87 18.63
N LYS A 477 15.27 -6.24 19.83
CA LYS A 477 16.12 -6.34 21.02
C LYS A 477 17.29 -7.32 20.85
N SER A 478 17.05 -8.47 20.22
CA SER A 478 18.09 -9.47 19.95
C SER A 478 19.19 -8.94 19.03
N VAL A 479 18.83 -8.14 18.02
CA VAL A 479 19.77 -7.50 17.09
C VAL A 479 20.54 -6.37 17.78
N ALA A 480 19.89 -5.59 18.65
CA ALA A 480 20.58 -4.61 19.48
C ALA A 480 21.65 -5.27 20.37
N GLY A 481 21.40 -6.49 20.85
CA GLY A 481 22.39 -7.31 21.57
C GLY A 481 23.64 -7.63 20.72
N TYR A 482 23.45 -7.95 19.43
CA TYR A 482 24.55 -8.16 18.48
C TYR A 482 25.38 -6.88 18.29
N PHE A 483 24.75 -5.75 17.97
CA PHE A 483 25.47 -4.49 17.73
C PHE A 483 26.15 -3.92 18.98
N HIS A 484 25.61 -4.18 20.17
CA HIS A 484 26.22 -3.77 21.44
C HIS A 484 27.68 -4.25 21.59
N HIS A 485 28.03 -5.41 21.02
CA HIS A 485 29.37 -5.98 21.11
C HIS A 485 30.43 -5.08 20.44
N PHE A 486 30.06 -4.41 19.34
CA PHE A 486 30.98 -3.60 18.53
C PHE A 486 31.12 -2.15 19.01
N VAL A 487 30.12 -1.59 19.71
CA VAL A 487 30.23 -0.22 20.24
C VAL A 487 31.36 -0.13 21.28
N CYS A 488 32.22 0.89 21.14
CA CYS A 488 33.33 1.17 22.06
C CYS A 488 34.21 -0.06 22.29
N SER A 489 34.73 -0.64 21.21
CA SER A 489 35.48 -1.90 21.18
C SER A 489 36.78 -1.74 20.40
N THR A 490 37.54 -2.83 20.22
CA THR A 490 38.78 -2.89 19.42
C THR A 490 38.54 -3.46 18.02
N HIS A 491 37.29 -3.51 17.57
CA HIS A 491 36.92 -4.01 16.25
C HIS A 491 37.20 -2.98 15.15
N ASP A 492 37.11 -3.40 13.88
CA ASP A 492 37.32 -2.52 12.75
C ASP A 492 36.36 -1.30 12.76
N ALA A 493 36.87 -0.15 12.31
CA ALA A 493 36.14 1.12 12.30
C ALA A 493 34.84 1.03 11.49
N SER A 494 34.82 0.23 10.42
CA SER A 494 33.61 -0.01 9.61
C SER A 494 32.48 -0.65 10.41
N LEU A 495 32.79 -1.64 11.26
CA LEU A 495 31.85 -2.32 12.14
C LEU A 495 31.39 -1.41 13.28
N ILE A 496 32.31 -0.62 13.85
CA ILE A 496 31.97 0.35 14.91
C ILE A 496 30.99 1.39 14.36
N ASN A 497 31.25 1.96 13.18
CA ASN A 497 30.37 2.93 12.53
C ASN A 497 28.99 2.30 12.27
N LYS A 498 28.95 1.10 11.70
CA LYS A 498 27.71 0.34 11.46
C LYS A 498 26.97 0.01 12.77
N ALA A 499 27.64 -0.16 13.90
CA ALA A 499 26.96 -0.36 15.17
C ALA A 499 26.40 0.94 15.73
N LEU A 500 27.17 2.02 15.68
CA LEU A 500 26.75 3.33 16.19
C LEU A 500 25.56 3.87 15.42
N THR A 501 25.60 3.82 14.08
CA THR A 501 24.52 4.34 13.26
C THR A 501 23.25 3.46 13.39
N TYR A 502 23.37 2.18 13.77
CA TYR A 502 22.21 1.32 14.07
C TYR A 502 21.48 1.84 15.33
N PHE A 503 22.25 2.15 16.37
CA PHE A 503 21.69 2.76 17.59
C PHE A 503 21.13 4.16 17.34
N GLU A 504 21.72 4.93 16.43
CA GLU A 504 21.16 6.24 16.04
C GLU A 504 19.71 6.10 15.55
N LYS A 505 19.39 5.04 14.79
CA LYS A 505 18.05 4.76 14.23
C LYS A 505 17.14 3.94 15.15
N LEU A 506 17.68 3.29 16.19
CA LEU A 506 16.93 2.38 17.07
C LEU A 506 15.84 3.11 17.90
N HIS A 507 14.68 2.47 18.06
CA HIS A 507 13.61 2.99 18.91
C HIS A 507 14.05 3.07 20.39
N GLN A 508 13.69 4.15 21.08
CA GLN A 508 14.17 4.44 22.43
C GLN A 508 13.85 3.33 23.44
N ALA A 509 12.67 2.68 23.31
CA ALA A 509 12.24 1.59 24.20
C ALA A 509 13.15 0.35 24.16
N LEU A 510 14.01 0.21 23.14
CA LEU A 510 14.92 -0.93 22.97
C LEU A 510 16.32 -0.64 23.55
N PHE A 511 16.56 0.55 24.11
CA PHE A 511 17.85 0.90 24.69
C PHE A 511 18.07 0.30 26.08
N GLU A 512 19.22 -0.34 26.26
CA GLU A 512 19.70 -0.80 27.56
C GLU A 512 20.72 0.19 28.13
N ARG A 513 20.71 0.38 29.46
CA ARG A 513 21.63 1.28 30.17
C ARG A 513 23.11 0.99 29.88
N LYS A 514 23.47 -0.29 29.69
CA LYS A 514 24.84 -0.71 29.36
C LYS A 514 25.27 -0.16 28.00
N THR A 515 24.38 -0.15 27.01
CA THR A 515 24.64 0.41 25.68
C THR A 515 24.77 1.93 25.74
N THR A 516 23.87 2.61 26.48
CA THR A 516 23.97 4.07 26.69
C THR A 516 25.33 4.47 27.27
N ASN A 517 25.85 3.72 28.24
CA ASN A 517 27.18 3.99 28.81
C ASN A 517 28.30 3.82 27.77
N LYS A 518 28.24 2.80 26.90
CA LYS A 518 29.23 2.65 25.82
C LYS A 518 29.17 3.79 24.81
N ILE A 519 27.96 4.23 24.43
CA ILE A 519 27.79 5.38 23.52
C ILE A 519 28.31 6.67 24.17
N LEU A 520 28.06 6.87 25.48
CA LEU A 520 28.66 7.97 26.25
C LEU A 520 30.19 7.92 26.25
N ASN A 521 30.77 6.73 26.32
CA ASN A 521 32.22 6.54 26.27
C ASN A 521 32.78 6.86 24.88
N THR A 522 32.08 6.47 23.81
CA THR A 522 32.43 6.85 22.43
C THR A 522 32.38 8.37 22.25
N PHE A 523 31.31 9.02 22.70
CA PHE A 523 31.19 10.48 22.66
C PHE A 523 32.32 11.20 23.40
N ARG A 524 32.79 10.65 24.53
CA ARG A 524 33.87 11.21 25.33
C ARG A 524 35.28 10.82 24.86
N ASN A 525 35.38 10.00 23.81
CA ASN A 525 36.63 9.42 23.35
C ASN A 525 37.43 8.71 24.48
N ILE A 526 36.75 7.85 25.26
CA ILE A 526 37.38 7.05 26.34
C ILE A 526 37.26 5.54 26.07
N CYS A 527 37.14 5.17 24.80
CA CYS A 527 37.08 3.79 24.36
C CYS A 527 38.49 3.16 24.30
N PRO A 528 38.60 1.81 24.27
CA PRO A 528 39.90 1.14 24.13
C PRO A 528 40.67 1.55 22.87
N GLN A 529 39.94 1.90 21.81
CA GLN A 529 40.45 2.55 20.61
C GLN A 529 39.92 3.99 20.58
N GLU A 530 40.78 4.94 20.18
CA GLU A 530 40.37 6.33 20.00
C GLU A 530 39.24 6.42 18.98
N SER A 531 38.18 7.13 19.36
CA SER A 531 36.99 7.34 18.54
C SER A 531 37.24 8.48 17.56
N THR A 532 36.89 8.26 16.29
CA THR A 532 36.98 9.32 15.26
C THR A 532 35.94 10.43 15.51
N THR A 533 36.10 11.58 14.84
CA THR A 533 35.11 12.67 14.91
C THR A 533 33.74 12.18 14.46
N LEU A 534 33.66 11.44 13.35
CA LEU A 534 32.42 10.83 12.85
C LEU A 534 31.74 9.93 13.91
N GLN A 535 32.50 9.04 14.55
CA GLN A 535 31.96 8.15 15.59
C GLN A 535 31.40 8.93 16.77
N SER A 536 32.12 9.97 17.19
CA SER A 536 31.73 10.86 18.28
C SER A 536 30.46 11.67 17.94
N VAL A 537 30.32 12.12 16.69
CA VAL A 537 29.12 12.82 16.19
C VAL A 537 27.91 11.90 16.14
N ILE A 538 28.03 10.67 15.63
CA ILE A 538 26.92 9.69 15.61
C ILE A 538 26.49 9.35 17.05
N ALA A 539 27.46 9.17 17.95
CA ALA A 539 27.19 8.96 19.38
C ALA A 539 26.45 10.17 20.00
N MET A 540 26.90 11.40 19.70
CA MET A 540 26.26 12.63 20.15
C MET A 540 24.80 12.74 19.66
N ASN A 541 24.55 12.52 18.37
CA ASN A 541 23.19 12.51 17.80
C ASN A 541 22.27 11.52 18.53
N THR A 542 22.78 10.32 18.78
CA THR A 542 22.05 9.28 19.49
C THR A 542 21.71 9.70 20.93
N LEU A 543 22.68 10.27 21.66
CA LEU A 543 22.49 10.67 23.05
C LEU A 543 21.55 11.88 23.19
N VAL A 544 21.66 12.87 22.29
CA VAL A 544 20.76 14.04 22.27
C VAL A 544 19.32 13.60 22.03
N ARG A 545 19.09 12.65 21.11
CA ARG A 545 17.77 12.04 20.88
C ARG A 545 17.22 11.28 22.08
N LEU A 546 18.07 10.65 22.89
CA LEU A 546 17.66 9.90 24.09
C LEU A 546 17.48 10.77 25.34
N SER A 547 17.94 12.02 25.31
CA SER A 547 18.13 12.83 26.50
C SER A 547 16.83 13.20 27.24
N ALA A 548 15.72 13.38 26.53
CA ALA A 548 14.43 13.74 27.15
C ALA A 548 13.77 12.59 27.90
N ASP A 549 14.08 11.34 27.55
CA ASP A 549 13.54 10.13 28.18
C ASP A 549 14.44 9.61 29.30
N HIS A 550 15.70 10.03 29.31
CA HIS A 550 16.70 9.64 30.29
C HIS A 550 17.38 10.88 30.90
N GLN A 551 16.79 11.37 31.99
CA GLN A 551 17.19 12.62 32.67
C GLN A 551 18.69 12.72 33.00
N THR A 552 19.40 11.60 33.14
CA THR A 552 20.83 11.59 33.46
C THR A 552 21.72 11.83 32.24
N ILE A 553 21.28 11.52 31.01
CA ILE A 553 22.12 11.59 29.80
C ILE A 553 22.60 13.02 29.56
N GLY A 554 21.70 14.00 29.58
CA GLY A 554 22.09 15.40 29.36
C GLY A 554 23.08 15.90 30.42
N SER A 555 22.90 15.49 31.67
CA SER A 555 23.86 15.82 32.74
C SER A 555 25.24 15.18 32.50
N PHE A 556 25.30 13.97 31.92
CA PHE A 556 26.57 13.33 31.58
C PHE A 556 27.25 13.98 30.39
N ILE A 557 26.50 14.41 29.37
CA ILE A 557 27.04 15.17 28.24
C ILE A 557 27.64 16.48 28.76
N LEU A 558 26.86 17.30 29.48
CA LEU A 558 27.29 18.63 29.93
C LEU A 558 28.42 18.60 30.97
N ARG A 559 28.61 17.50 31.71
CA ARG A 559 29.82 17.33 32.55
C ARG A 559 31.12 17.23 31.76
N GLY A 560 31.04 16.90 30.47
CA GLY A 560 32.20 16.92 29.56
C GLY A 560 32.45 18.29 28.91
N GLU A 561 31.57 19.27 29.13
CA GLU A 561 31.71 20.63 28.60
C GLU A 561 32.88 21.33 29.31
N THR A 562 33.91 21.71 28.55
CA THR A 562 35.11 22.38 29.07
C THR A 562 35.29 23.76 28.44
N LEU A 563 36.09 24.62 29.06
CA LEU A 563 36.36 25.98 28.56
C LEU A 563 37.14 26.01 27.24
N ASN A 564 37.83 24.92 26.90
CA ASN A 564 38.62 24.77 25.69
C ASN A 564 38.55 23.31 25.22
N PRO A 565 37.45 22.90 24.55
CA PRO A 565 37.28 21.51 24.15
C PRO A 565 38.34 21.11 23.10
N ALA A 566 38.79 19.86 23.13
CA ALA A 566 39.78 19.39 22.14
C ALA A 566 39.18 19.24 20.73
N ASN A 567 37.88 18.94 20.63
CA ASN A 567 37.16 18.80 19.37
C ASN A 567 36.10 19.91 19.27
N HIS A 568 36.42 20.99 18.55
CA HIS A 568 35.53 22.14 18.41
C HIS A 568 34.29 21.81 17.57
N ASP A 569 34.46 21.08 16.47
CA ASP A 569 33.38 20.69 15.56
C ASP A 569 32.29 19.86 16.26
N LEU A 570 32.68 18.88 17.09
CA LEU A 570 31.75 18.04 17.84
C LEU A 570 30.84 18.86 18.78
N TRP A 571 31.43 19.83 19.49
CA TRP A 571 30.68 20.66 20.43
C TRP A 571 29.81 21.70 19.72
N ASP A 572 30.26 22.19 18.57
CA ASP A 572 29.48 23.12 17.76
C ASP A 572 28.25 22.41 17.16
N LEU A 573 28.44 21.23 16.58
CA LEU A 573 27.36 20.36 16.10
C LEU A 573 26.40 19.99 17.24
N PHE A 574 26.89 19.72 18.45
CA PHE A 574 26.04 19.46 19.61
C PHE A 574 25.13 20.65 19.94
N TYR A 575 25.66 21.88 19.97
CA TYR A 575 24.85 23.06 20.27
C TYR A 575 23.80 23.33 19.19
N HIS A 576 24.19 23.24 17.91
CA HIS A 576 23.26 23.33 16.79
C HIS A 576 22.16 22.27 16.89
N ARG A 577 22.50 21.03 17.25
CA ARG A 577 21.53 19.94 17.39
C ARG A 577 20.52 20.18 18.51
N VAL A 578 20.98 20.69 19.65
CA VAL A 578 20.11 21.07 20.78
C VAL A 578 19.20 22.25 20.40
N GLU A 579 19.69 23.22 19.64
CA GLU A 579 18.90 24.35 19.13
C GLU A 579 17.82 23.89 18.14
N GLN A 580 18.18 23.03 17.18
CA GLN A 580 17.22 22.43 16.25
C GLN A 580 16.08 21.69 16.97
N GLN A 581 16.38 20.91 18.03
CA GLN A 581 15.35 20.25 18.82
C GLN A 581 14.37 21.25 19.48
N LYS A 582 14.82 22.47 19.79
CA LYS A 582 13.95 23.51 20.37
C LYS A 582 13.00 24.13 19.34
N LEU A 583 13.47 24.34 18.12
CA LEU A 583 12.70 25.03 17.07
C LEU A 583 11.56 24.18 16.50
N HIS A 584 11.63 22.84 16.61
CA HIS A 584 10.75 21.94 15.86
C HIS A 584 9.71 21.17 16.69
N GLY A 585 9.28 21.72 17.83
CA GLY A 585 8.00 21.33 18.45
C GLY A 585 8.02 20.06 19.32
N GLU A 586 9.18 19.45 19.58
CA GLU A 586 9.31 18.47 20.66
C GLU A 586 9.33 19.21 22.01
N PHE A 587 8.18 19.71 22.46
CA PHE A 587 8.04 20.51 23.70
C PHE A 587 8.76 19.87 24.90
N LYS A 588 8.75 18.52 24.95
CA LYS A 588 9.47 17.71 25.94
C LYS A 588 10.99 17.95 25.91
N HIS A 589 11.61 17.95 24.74
CA HIS A 589 13.05 18.16 24.56
C HIS A 589 13.46 19.62 24.84
N ALA A 590 12.69 20.58 24.33
CA ALA A 590 12.95 22.00 24.56
C ALA A 590 12.91 22.36 26.05
N ASN A 591 11.88 21.88 26.76
CA ASN A 591 11.73 22.10 28.19
C ASN A 591 12.84 21.39 29.00
N TYR A 592 13.19 20.17 28.61
CA TYR A 592 14.28 19.42 29.24
C TYR A 592 15.61 20.17 29.19
N TRP A 593 16.05 20.60 28.00
CA TRP A 593 17.32 21.31 27.84
C TRP A 593 17.31 22.69 28.52
N ASN A 594 16.18 23.43 28.46
CA ASN A 594 16.05 24.71 29.16
C ASN A 594 16.13 24.52 30.69
N THR A 595 15.46 23.51 31.23
CA THR A 595 15.52 23.17 32.66
C THR A 595 16.94 22.79 33.06
N LEU A 596 17.62 21.96 32.27
CA LEU A 596 18.98 21.51 32.56
C LEU A 596 19.99 22.67 32.54
N ARG A 597 19.89 23.58 31.56
CA ARG A 597 20.75 24.78 31.44
C ARG A 597 20.48 25.85 32.51
N ASN A 598 19.32 25.82 33.16
CA ASN A 598 19.02 26.69 34.30
C ASN A 598 19.68 26.22 35.61
N LEU A 599 20.16 24.97 35.67
CA LEU A 599 20.90 24.48 36.83
C LEU A 599 22.26 25.20 36.93
N ARG A 600 22.63 25.64 38.14
CA ARG A 600 23.88 26.36 38.40
C ARG A 600 25.12 25.67 37.84
N ALA A 601 25.14 24.33 37.86
CA ALA A 601 26.26 23.53 37.39
C ALA A 601 26.43 23.46 35.87
N PHE A 602 25.40 23.81 35.10
CA PHE A 602 25.36 23.66 33.63
C PHE A 602 24.96 24.94 32.91
N LYS A 603 25.09 26.09 33.58
CA LYS A 603 24.83 27.39 32.97
C LYS A 603 25.67 27.52 31.69
N PRO A 604 25.10 28.05 30.59
CA PRO A 604 25.86 28.33 29.38
C PRO A 604 27.10 29.16 29.73
N ASN A 605 28.25 28.69 29.27
CA ASN A 605 29.52 29.40 29.41
C ASN A 605 29.86 30.10 28.08
N TYR A 606 30.93 30.90 28.06
CA TYR A 606 31.33 31.64 26.84
C TYR A 606 31.80 30.72 25.69
N VAL A 607 32.04 29.43 25.97
CA VAL A 607 32.53 28.44 24.99
C VAL A 607 31.59 28.31 23.81
N GLN A 608 30.27 28.32 24.06
CA GLN A 608 29.26 28.25 23.01
C GLN A 608 29.43 29.34 21.94
N ARG A 609 30.05 30.46 22.28
CA ARG A 609 30.28 31.61 21.37
C ARG A 609 31.72 31.71 20.87
N SER A 610 32.61 30.82 21.31
CA SER A 610 34.05 30.88 21.02
C SER A 610 34.60 29.60 20.40
N LEU A 611 33.72 28.69 19.94
CA LEU A 611 34.14 27.54 19.16
C LEU A 611 34.63 28.00 17.78
N ASN A 612 35.73 27.43 17.33
CA ASN A 612 36.24 27.60 15.98
C ASN A 612 35.94 26.32 15.20
N SER A 613 34.83 26.32 14.45
CA SER A 613 34.25 25.16 13.75
C SER A 613 33.81 25.61 12.35
N ASP A 614 34.07 24.77 11.35
CA ASP A 614 33.52 24.91 9.99
C ASP A 614 32.39 23.89 9.74
N SER A 615 32.09 23.04 10.74
CA SER A 615 31.02 22.06 10.67
C SER A 615 29.66 22.72 10.89
N SER A 616 28.62 22.24 10.21
CA SER A 616 27.26 22.79 10.35
C SER A 616 26.21 21.71 10.31
N GLY A 617 25.11 21.91 11.03
CA GLY A 617 23.93 21.03 10.99
C GLY A 617 22.74 21.77 10.42
N PHE A 618 21.95 21.11 9.56
CA PHE A 618 20.75 21.71 8.97
C PHE A 618 19.53 20.79 9.04
N TRP A 619 18.35 21.40 9.07
CA TRP A 619 17.06 20.73 9.07
C TRP A 619 15.99 21.62 8.44
N VAL A 620 15.20 21.07 7.52
CA VAL A 620 14.10 21.74 6.83
C VAL A 620 12.93 20.78 6.70
N LYS A 621 11.72 21.23 7.05
CA LYS A 621 10.47 20.48 6.85
C LYS A 621 9.49 21.28 6.01
N TYR A 622 8.91 20.61 5.03
CA TYR A 622 7.83 21.12 4.19
C TYR A 622 6.50 20.63 4.75
N GLU A 623 5.70 21.54 5.31
CA GLU A 623 4.39 21.22 5.89
C GLU A 623 3.21 21.49 4.93
N ASN A 624 3.41 22.29 3.88
CA ASN A 624 2.35 22.69 2.93
C ASN A 624 2.18 21.75 1.73
N LEU A 625 2.86 20.60 1.71
CA LEU A 625 2.73 19.61 0.64
C LEU A 625 1.82 18.47 1.10
N SER A 626 1.11 17.83 0.17
CA SER A 626 0.34 16.60 0.44
C SER A 626 1.23 15.46 0.97
N LEU A 627 2.53 15.50 0.66
CA LEU A 627 3.58 14.63 1.23
C LEU A 627 4.57 15.47 2.06
N PRO A 628 4.69 15.28 3.39
CA PRO A 628 5.66 16.03 4.18
C PRO A 628 7.10 15.61 3.86
N VAL A 629 7.88 16.53 3.32
CA VAL A 629 9.31 16.32 3.03
C VAL A 629 10.14 16.87 4.18
N THR A 630 11.07 16.07 4.70
CA THR A 630 12.02 16.51 5.74
C THR A 630 13.44 16.29 5.25
N VAL A 631 14.22 17.35 5.11
CA VAL A 631 15.64 17.28 4.78
C VAL A 631 16.44 17.61 6.02
N LYS A 632 17.40 16.77 6.38
CA LYS A 632 18.28 16.96 7.54
C LYS A 632 19.67 16.46 7.20
N GLY A 633 20.72 17.12 7.66
CA GLY A 633 22.10 16.69 7.45
C GLY A 633 23.09 17.44 8.33
N ALA A 634 24.36 17.07 8.19
CA ALA A 634 25.48 17.79 8.79
C ALA A 634 26.65 17.81 7.81
N LEU A 635 27.42 18.88 7.81
CA LEU A 635 28.72 18.99 7.19
C LEU A 635 29.76 18.86 8.31
N ILE A 636 30.71 17.96 8.13
CA ILE A 636 31.76 17.65 9.11
C ILE A 636 33.10 17.84 8.42
N LYS A 637 33.92 18.75 8.93
CA LYS A 637 35.30 18.91 8.49
C LYS A 637 36.16 17.90 9.25
N ASP A 638 36.63 16.84 8.60
CA ASP A 638 37.58 15.89 9.18
C ASP A 638 38.80 15.70 8.26
N GLU A 639 39.95 15.34 8.84
CA GLU A 639 41.26 15.22 8.19
C GLU A 639 41.19 14.39 6.88
N ALA A 640 41.40 15.08 5.74
CA ALA A 640 41.45 14.55 4.37
C ALA A 640 40.18 13.77 3.90
N ASP A 641 39.35 14.45 3.10
CA ASP A 641 38.50 13.86 2.05
C ASP A 641 37.22 13.08 2.44
N SER A 642 36.32 13.65 3.27
CA SER A 642 34.89 13.29 3.17
C SER A 642 33.91 14.27 3.81
N ASP A 643 33.22 15.08 3.00
CA ASP A 643 31.94 15.70 3.40
C ASP A 643 30.85 14.63 3.42
N VAL A 644 30.25 14.33 4.59
CA VAL A 644 29.19 13.31 4.70
C VAL A 644 27.81 13.96 4.68
N LEU A 645 27.24 14.12 3.49
CA LEU A 645 25.85 14.56 3.36
C LEU A 645 24.91 13.37 3.60
N HIS A 646 24.21 13.36 4.73
CA HIS A 646 23.02 12.51 4.91
C HIS A 646 21.79 13.28 4.48
N TYR A 647 20.93 12.69 3.65
CA TYR A 647 19.56 13.17 3.42
C TYR A 647 18.58 11.99 3.41
N SER A 648 17.30 12.26 3.64
CA SER A 648 16.23 11.26 3.55
C SER A 648 15.00 11.96 3.01
N ILE A 649 14.40 11.44 1.94
CA ILE A 649 13.11 11.90 1.43
C ILE A 649 12.10 10.83 1.82
N ALA A 650 11.04 11.24 2.52
CA ALA A 650 10.09 10.39 3.24
C ALA A 650 10.76 9.51 4.32
N SER A 651 10.53 9.85 5.59
CA SER A 651 11.11 9.22 6.80
C SER A 651 10.90 7.71 6.97
N HIS A 652 10.20 7.05 6.04
CA HIS A 652 9.86 5.62 6.06
C HIS A 652 10.57 4.79 4.97
N LEU A 653 11.36 5.40 4.08
CA LEU A 653 12.10 4.69 3.03
C LEU A 653 13.62 4.77 3.31
N PRO A 654 14.19 3.82 4.09
CA PRO A 654 15.57 3.90 4.57
C PRO A 654 16.64 3.67 3.50
N ILE A 655 16.26 3.37 2.25
CA ILE A 655 17.20 3.04 1.16
C ILE A 655 17.67 4.28 0.38
N LEU A 656 16.90 5.38 0.35
CA LEU A 656 17.32 6.61 -0.35
C LEU A 656 18.27 7.49 0.49
N SER A 657 18.74 7.02 1.64
CA SER A 657 19.75 7.74 2.41
C SER A 657 21.13 7.50 1.80
N HIS A 658 21.55 8.40 0.91
CA HIS A 658 22.93 8.44 0.47
C HIS A 658 23.80 9.11 1.52
N THR A 659 25.02 8.59 1.67
CA THR A 659 26.20 9.32 2.13
C THR A 659 27.04 9.57 0.89
N GLN A 660 27.05 10.80 0.38
CA GLN A 660 28.13 11.19 -0.52
C GLN A 660 29.37 11.44 0.35
N SER A 661 30.55 11.07 -0.15
CA SER A 661 31.85 11.51 0.36
C SER A 661 32.53 12.30 -0.76
N GLY A 662 32.88 13.56 -0.51
CA GLY A 662 33.58 14.42 -1.48
C GLY A 662 34.99 13.93 -1.84
N GLU A 663 35.20 13.73 -3.14
CA GLU A 663 36.41 13.57 -3.98
C GLU A 663 37.49 12.45 -3.80
N THR A 664 37.39 11.51 -4.75
CA THR A 664 38.39 11.00 -5.73
C THR A 664 39.67 10.24 -5.36
N SER A 665 40.26 10.30 -4.17
CA SER A 665 41.59 9.66 -3.98
C SER A 665 41.65 8.48 -2.98
N HIS A 666 40.66 8.33 -2.09
CA HIS A 666 40.70 7.33 -1.02
C HIS A 666 39.69 6.17 -1.13
N LEU A 667 38.97 6.06 -2.27
CA LEU A 667 38.05 4.96 -2.62
C LEU A 667 38.71 3.58 -2.85
N SER A 668 39.97 3.40 -2.44
CA SER A 668 40.70 2.12 -2.55
C SER A 668 40.97 1.42 -1.20
N LYS A 669 40.61 2.01 -0.04
CA LYS A 669 41.01 1.45 1.27
C LYS A 669 39.94 1.34 2.36
N LEU A 670 38.72 1.79 2.12
CA LEU A 670 37.53 1.28 2.82
C LEU A 670 36.85 0.35 1.82
N GLY A 671 36.58 -0.91 2.19
CA GLY A 671 36.04 -1.96 1.31
C GLY A 671 34.61 -1.73 0.78
N LEU A 672 34.30 -0.50 0.40
CA LEU A 672 33.25 -0.09 -0.50
C LEU A 672 33.90 -0.07 -1.89
N GLY A 673 33.58 -1.06 -2.72
CA GLY A 673 33.98 -1.04 -4.12
C GLY A 673 33.62 0.30 -4.75
N SER A 674 34.57 0.82 -5.54
CA SER A 674 34.39 1.91 -6.50
C SER A 674 32.92 2.30 -6.76
N LEU A 675 32.48 3.43 -6.21
CA LEU A 675 31.28 4.10 -6.71
C LEU A 675 31.62 4.60 -8.13
N PRO A 676 30.92 4.15 -9.18
CA PRO A 676 31.13 4.70 -10.50
C PRO A 676 30.68 6.16 -10.46
N THR A 677 31.60 7.04 -10.82
CA THR A 677 31.30 8.38 -11.33
C THR A 677 30.16 8.28 -12.36
N SER A 678 29.09 9.05 -12.14
CA SER A 678 27.75 9.02 -12.80
C SER A 678 26.77 7.99 -12.22
N HIS A 679 25.82 8.45 -11.39
CA HIS A 679 24.64 7.64 -11.05
C HIS A 679 23.64 7.74 -12.20
N LYS A 680 23.75 6.80 -13.14
CA LYS A 680 22.73 6.47 -14.15
C LYS A 680 21.39 6.17 -13.47
N GLY A 681 20.28 6.62 -14.07
CA GLY A 681 18.96 6.70 -13.43
C GLY A 681 18.51 5.42 -12.71
N GLN A 682 18.29 5.49 -11.40
CA GLN A 682 17.68 4.40 -10.63
C GLN A 682 16.14 4.53 -10.68
N SER A 683 15.46 3.46 -11.10
CA SER A 683 14.00 3.36 -11.16
C SER A 683 13.55 2.30 -10.16
N ILE A 684 12.68 2.65 -9.22
CA ILE A 684 12.18 1.72 -8.21
C ILE A 684 10.65 1.75 -8.14
N ILE A 685 10.04 0.56 -7.98
CA ILE A 685 8.62 0.45 -7.66
C ILE A 685 8.46 0.57 -6.15
N LEU A 686 7.97 1.71 -5.69
CA LEU A 686 7.63 1.92 -4.28
C LEU A 686 6.31 1.26 -3.91
N ARG A 687 5.38 1.22 -4.87
CA ARG A 687 4.06 0.63 -4.68
C ARG A 687 3.53 0.01 -5.95
N ASP A 688 2.92 -1.15 -5.79
CA ASP A 688 2.20 -1.88 -6.82
C ASP A 688 1.05 -2.61 -6.12
N TYR A 689 -0.11 -2.00 -6.25
CA TYR A 689 -1.34 -2.43 -5.64
C TYR A 689 -2.33 -2.82 -6.75
N SER A 690 -2.99 -3.95 -6.59
CA SER A 690 -4.15 -4.31 -7.40
C SER A 690 -5.22 -4.97 -6.55
N GLN A 691 -6.47 -4.57 -6.79
CA GLN A 691 -7.64 -5.15 -6.16
C GLN A 691 -8.84 -5.05 -7.09
N THR A 692 -9.61 -6.13 -7.22
CA THR A 692 -10.99 -6.08 -7.71
C THR A 692 -11.95 -6.00 -6.53
N ILE A 693 -12.75 -4.94 -6.47
CA ILE A 693 -13.87 -4.80 -5.53
C ILE A 693 -15.15 -5.17 -6.27
N ARG A 694 -15.94 -6.07 -5.69
CA ARG A 694 -17.25 -6.44 -6.23
C ARG A 694 -18.31 -5.56 -5.55
N LEU A 695 -19.17 -4.92 -6.32
CA LEU A 695 -20.12 -3.93 -5.82
C LEU A 695 -21.54 -4.51 -5.72
N VAL A 696 -22.35 -3.96 -4.81
CA VAL A 696 -23.73 -4.43 -4.60
C VAL A 696 -24.64 -4.23 -5.82
N GLY A 697 -24.35 -3.25 -6.67
CA GLY A 697 -25.04 -3.01 -7.94
C GLY A 697 -24.66 -3.97 -9.07
N GLY A 698 -23.90 -5.04 -8.81
CA GLY A 698 -23.56 -6.06 -9.81
C GLY A 698 -22.29 -5.79 -10.63
N LEU A 699 -21.68 -4.61 -10.47
CA LEU A 699 -20.44 -4.26 -11.17
C LEU A 699 -19.19 -4.67 -10.37
N SER A 700 -18.05 -4.66 -11.06
CA SER A 700 -16.73 -4.84 -10.47
C SER A 700 -15.87 -3.61 -10.72
N LEU A 701 -15.17 -3.16 -9.68
CA LEU A 701 -14.23 -2.07 -9.72
C LEU A 701 -12.81 -2.63 -9.62
N ASP A 702 -12.09 -2.61 -10.74
CA ASP A 702 -10.68 -2.99 -10.78
C ASP A 702 -9.82 -1.77 -10.47
N LEU A 703 -9.09 -1.85 -9.37
CA LEU A 703 -8.22 -0.80 -8.88
C LEU A 703 -6.78 -1.21 -9.07
N THR A 704 -5.99 -0.30 -9.62
CA THR A 704 -4.54 -0.43 -9.66
C THR A 704 -3.92 0.86 -9.13
N GLU A 705 -2.95 0.74 -8.25
CA GLU A 705 -2.17 1.89 -7.80
C GLU A 705 -0.69 1.56 -7.92
N SER A 706 0.05 2.44 -8.59
CA SER A 706 1.49 2.34 -8.74
C SER A 706 2.15 3.61 -8.23
N ALA A 707 3.21 3.46 -7.45
CA ALA A 707 4.11 4.54 -7.08
C ALA A 707 5.51 4.19 -7.56
N ILE A 708 6.06 5.00 -8.45
CA ILE A 708 7.37 4.78 -9.05
C ILE A 708 8.24 5.99 -8.73
N ALA A 709 9.38 5.74 -8.10
CA ALA A 709 10.38 6.76 -7.90
C ALA A 709 11.51 6.57 -8.92
N PHE A 710 11.96 7.68 -9.47
CA PHE A 710 13.06 7.76 -10.40
C PHE A 710 14.06 8.81 -9.92
N GLY A 711 15.30 8.40 -9.67
CA GLY A 711 16.36 9.27 -9.18
C GLY A 711 17.52 9.36 -10.17
N ILE A 712 18.00 10.58 -10.42
CA ILE A 712 19.21 10.85 -11.21
C ILE A 712 20.19 11.60 -10.31
N GLY A 713 21.43 11.14 -10.25
CA GLY A 713 22.51 11.80 -9.50
C GLY A 713 23.69 12.13 -10.40
N GLU A 714 23.90 13.42 -10.63
CA GLU A 714 25.20 13.94 -11.08
C GLU A 714 25.94 14.57 -9.89
N LYS A 715 27.27 14.68 -9.98
CA LYS A 715 28.22 14.96 -8.87
C LYS A 715 27.76 15.99 -7.81
N SER A 716 26.96 17.00 -8.17
CA SER A 716 26.39 18.06 -7.30
C SER A 716 24.86 18.23 -7.42
N HIS A 717 24.20 17.48 -8.31
CA HIS A 717 22.78 17.61 -8.61
C HIS A 717 22.07 16.27 -8.45
N LEU A 718 21.19 16.19 -7.46
CA LEU A 718 20.29 15.07 -7.28
C LEU A 718 18.90 15.49 -7.75
N ARG A 719 18.42 14.92 -8.84
CA ARG A 719 17.02 15.06 -9.27
C ARG A 719 16.23 13.83 -8.85
N GLN A 720 15.08 14.05 -8.24
CA GLN A 720 14.14 12.98 -7.90
C GLN A 720 12.77 13.28 -8.48
N ASN A 721 12.25 12.31 -9.22
CA ASN A 721 10.89 12.30 -9.73
C ASN A 721 10.14 11.17 -9.01
N LEU A 722 8.94 11.46 -8.52
CA LEU A 722 8.01 10.49 -7.97
C LEU A 722 6.73 10.59 -8.77
N ASP A 723 6.43 9.56 -9.56
CA ASP A 723 5.16 9.43 -10.26
C ASP A 723 4.27 8.48 -9.45
N LEU A 724 3.13 9.01 -9.02
CA LEU A 724 2.04 8.27 -8.42
C LEU A 724 0.91 8.15 -9.44
N SER A 725 0.31 6.98 -9.53
CA SER A 725 -0.82 6.75 -10.41
C SER A 725 -1.82 5.84 -9.72
N LEU A 726 -3.07 6.26 -9.74
CA LEU A 726 -4.23 5.51 -9.28
C LEU A 726 -5.19 5.36 -10.47
N SER A 727 -5.39 4.15 -10.93
CA SER A 727 -6.34 3.84 -12.01
C SER A 727 -7.45 2.94 -11.45
N ALA A 728 -8.68 3.30 -11.77
CA ALA A 728 -9.89 2.55 -11.47
C ALA A 728 -10.61 2.22 -12.77
N THR A 729 -11.05 0.99 -12.95
CA THR A 729 -11.79 0.56 -14.14
C THR A 729 -13.09 -0.10 -13.71
N LEU A 730 -14.21 0.40 -14.21
CA LEU A 730 -15.52 -0.17 -13.93
C LEU A 730 -15.86 -1.21 -15.01
N ARG A 731 -16.13 -2.43 -14.57
CA ARG A 731 -16.41 -3.58 -15.44
C ARG A 731 -17.66 -4.34 -15.02
N HIS A 732 -18.29 -4.96 -16.00
CA HIS A 732 -19.29 -6.00 -15.81
C HIS A 732 -18.87 -7.20 -16.65
N VAL A 733 -18.53 -8.32 -16.01
CA VAL A 733 -17.99 -9.51 -16.71
C VAL A 733 -16.78 -9.08 -17.56
N ASP A 734 -16.78 -9.33 -18.88
CA ASP A 734 -15.70 -9.01 -19.81
C ASP A 734 -15.80 -7.60 -20.43
N GLN A 735 -16.85 -6.83 -20.11
CA GLN A 735 -17.08 -5.51 -20.68
C GLN A 735 -16.56 -4.40 -19.77
N VAL A 736 -15.79 -3.47 -20.35
CA VAL A 736 -15.30 -2.24 -19.71
C VAL A 736 -16.26 -1.09 -20.02
N PHE A 737 -16.84 -0.46 -19.00
CA PHE A 737 -17.79 0.65 -19.15
C PHE A 737 -17.09 2.01 -19.16
N GLY A 738 -16.05 2.09 -18.33
CA GLY A 738 -15.14 3.20 -18.35
C GLY A 738 -13.97 2.97 -17.44
N SER A 739 -12.97 3.81 -17.63
CA SER A 739 -11.80 3.88 -16.79
C SER A 739 -11.63 5.30 -16.30
N PHE A 740 -11.14 5.40 -15.08
CA PHE A 740 -10.80 6.62 -14.42
C PHE A 740 -9.34 6.52 -14.02
N THR A 741 -8.49 7.41 -14.51
CA THR A 741 -7.07 7.41 -14.19
C THR A 741 -6.70 8.74 -13.59
N LYS A 742 -6.10 8.68 -12.40
CA LYS A 742 -5.43 9.79 -11.75
C LYS A 742 -3.94 9.58 -11.75
N GLU A 743 -3.21 10.59 -12.16
CA GLU A 743 -1.77 10.65 -12.07
C GLU A 743 -1.36 11.88 -11.27
N SER A 744 -0.34 11.72 -10.45
CA SER A 744 0.25 12.79 -9.67
C SER A 744 1.75 12.66 -9.75
N ARG A 745 2.37 13.67 -10.34
CA ARG A 745 3.81 13.74 -10.56
C ARG A 745 4.40 14.77 -9.62
N PHE A 746 5.39 14.34 -8.86
CA PHE A 746 6.22 15.20 -8.03
C PHE A 746 7.62 15.22 -8.63
N THR A 747 8.04 16.39 -9.08
CA THR A 747 9.42 16.60 -9.55
C THR A 747 10.11 17.55 -8.59
N THR A 748 11.23 17.11 -8.02
CA THR A 748 12.08 17.95 -7.18
C THR A 748 13.56 17.73 -7.53
N GLY A 749 14.36 18.78 -7.38
CA GLY A 749 15.81 18.69 -7.43
C GLY A 749 16.39 19.12 -6.09
N ILE A 750 17.34 18.37 -5.58
CA ILE A 750 18.27 18.85 -4.55
C ILE A 750 19.57 19.18 -5.27
N VAL A 751 19.98 20.43 -5.19
CA VAL A 751 21.27 20.89 -5.65
C VAL A 751 22.13 21.10 -4.41
N ALA A 752 23.18 20.30 -4.29
CA ALA A 752 24.25 20.55 -3.34
C ALA A 752 25.40 21.14 -4.14
N GLU A 753 25.45 22.47 -4.20
CA GLU A 753 26.49 23.19 -4.91
C GLU A 753 27.55 23.63 -3.90
N VAL A 754 28.76 23.09 -4.02
CA VAL A 754 29.94 23.64 -3.37
C VAL A 754 30.54 24.59 -4.39
N VAL A 755 30.29 25.90 -4.22
CA VAL A 755 30.72 26.91 -5.19
C VAL A 755 32.24 27.09 -5.16
N ASP A 756 32.85 26.90 -3.98
CA ASP A 756 34.28 26.80 -3.67
C ASP A 756 34.43 26.06 -2.32
N ASP A 757 35.65 25.62 -1.93
CA ASP A 757 36.00 24.93 -0.64
C ASP A 757 35.52 25.64 0.65
N THR A 758 34.86 26.79 0.52
CA THR A 758 34.45 27.69 1.61
C THR A 758 32.97 28.10 1.57
N CYS A 759 32.20 27.72 0.55
CA CYS A 759 30.77 28.06 0.45
C CYS A 759 29.92 26.89 -0.04
N PRO A 760 29.64 25.91 0.84
CA PRO A 760 28.61 24.91 0.56
C PRO A 760 27.24 25.58 0.52
N ARG A 761 26.45 25.29 -0.52
CA ARG A 761 25.05 25.70 -0.64
C ARG A 761 24.20 24.47 -0.89
N ILE A 762 23.17 24.29 -0.07
CA ILE A 762 22.13 23.30 -0.34
C ILE A 762 20.88 24.07 -0.77
N ALA A 763 20.48 23.88 -2.01
CA ALA A 763 19.24 24.40 -2.54
C ALA A 763 18.31 23.24 -2.87
N ILE A 764 17.06 23.37 -2.47
CA ILE A 764 15.98 22.54 -2.98
C ILE A 764 15.35 23.36 -4.10
N ASN A 765 15.40 22.84 -5.31
CA ASN A 765 14.77 23.43 -6.48
C ASN A 765 13.25 23.48 -6.29
N ASP A 766 12.58 24.21 -7.18
CA ASP A 766 11.12 24.24 -7.22
C ASP A 766 10.54 22.82 -7.24
N ILE A 767 9.57 22.59 -6.37
CA ILE A 767 8.81 21.34 -6.35
C ILE A 767 7.63 21.55 -7.29
N ASN A 768 7.68 20.88 -8.44
CA ASN A 768 6.58 20.88 -9.39
C ASN A 768 5.67 19.70 -9.04
N TYR A 769 4.42 20.01 -8.72
CA TYR A 769 3.35 19.03 -8.56
C TYR A 769 2.38 19.17 -9.73
N GLU A 770 2.27 18.12 -10.52
CA GLU A 770 1.31 18.02 -11.61
C GLU A 770 0.31 16.92 -11.26
N HIS A 771 -0.97 17.28 -11.24
CA HIS A 771 -2.08 16.36 -11.05
C HIS A 771 -2.86 16.30 -12.35
N GLU A 772 -3.05 15.10 -12.87
CA GLU A 772 -3.89 14.85 -14.03
C GLU A 772 -4.94 13.81 -13.69
N SER A 773 -6.20 14.13 -13.97
CA SER A 773 -7.31 13.21 -13.87
C SER A 773 -7.90 13.04 -15.26
N SER A 774 -7.99 11.82 -15.74
CA SER A 774 -8.65 11.47 -16.99
C SER A 774 -9.79 10.49 -16.73
N GLU A 775 -10.91 10.73 -17.38
CA GLU A 775 -12.06 9.85 -17.42
C GLU A 775 -12.26 9.45 -18.88
N GLU A 776 -12.32 8.14 -19.12
CA GLU A 776 -12.61 7.57 -20.42
C GLU A 776 -13.83 6.66 -20.26
N SER A 777 -14.95 7.11 -20.81
CA SER A 777 -16.18 6.32 -20.94
C SER A 777 -16.40 5.97 -22.41
N THR A 778 -17.27 5.00 -22.69
CA THR A 778 -17.66 4.63 -24.06
C THR A 778 -18.24 5.80 -24.87
N ALA A 779 -18.70 6.87 -24.22
CA ALA A 779 -19.34 8.02 -24.87
C ALA A 779 -18.52 9.33 -24.83
N LYS A 780 -17.62 9.51 -23.85
CA LYS A 780 -16.88 10.75 -23.63
C LYS A 780 -15.53 10.51 -22.97
N THR A 781 -14.53 11.27 -23.42
CA THR A 781 -13.24 11.44 -22.73
C THR A 781 -13.18 12.85 -22.16
N SER A 782 -12.93 12.98 -20.86
CA SER A 782 -12.64 14.26 -20.22
C SER A 782 -11.33 14.18 -19.45
N SER A 783 -10.51 15.22 -19.54
CA SER A 783 -9.30 15.33 -18.73
C SER A 783 -9.24 16.67 -18.01
N TYR A 784 -8.76 16.62 -16.78
CA TYR A 784 -8.49 17.75 -15.93
C TYR A 784 -7.01 17.72 -15.54
N LYS A 785 -6.31 18.83 -15.77
CA LYS A 785 -4.91 18.98 -15.35
C LYS A 785 -4.80 20.18 -14.42
N GLN A 786 -4.17 19.98 -13.28
CA GLN A 786 -3.79 21.02 -12.34
C GLN A 786 -2.29 20.93 -12.08
N ALA A 787 -1.58 22.03 -12.31
CA ALA A 787 -0.17 22.15 -11.97
C ALA A 787 -0.02 23.17 -10.85
N THR A 788 0.67 22.79 -9.79
CA THR A 788 1.07 23.69 -8.72
C THR A 788 2.59 23.66 -8.60
N LYS A 789 3.18 24.85 -8.49
CA LYS A 789 4.60 25.02 -8.34
C LYS A 789 4.87 25.58 -6.95
N THR A 790 5.58 24.82 -6.12
CA THR A 790 6.05 25.31 -4.82
C THR A 790 7.47 25.84 -5.01
N PRO A 791 7.75 27.10 -4.66
CA PRO A 791 9.07 27.67 -4.85
C PRO A 791 10.11 26.91 -4.03
N GLY A 792 11.29 26.73 -4.64
CA GLY A 792 12.45 26.16 -4.01
C GLY A 792 12.94 26.98 -2.81
N ILE A 793 13.78 26.37 -1.98
CA ILE A 793 14.35 27.02 -0.80
C ILE A 793 15.87 26.79 -0.79
N SER A 794 16.62 27.87 -0.59
CA SER A 794 18.03 27.76 -0.21
C SER A 794 18.12 27.53 1.30
N ILE A 795 18.76 26.43 1.69
CA ILE A 795 18.96 26.06 3.08
C ILE A 795 20.12 26.86 3.62
N ASN A 796 19.85 27.65 4.66
CA ASN A 796 20.87 28.35 5.41
C ASN A 796 21.63 27.33 6.29
N LEU A 797 22.93 27.16 6.03
CA LEU A 797 23.81 26.22 6.73
C LEU A 797 24.44 26.82 8.01
N GLY A 798 23.92 27.97 8.48
CA GLY A 798 24.39 28.65 9.69
C GLY A 798 25.04 29.99 9.37
N SER A 799 25.04 30.90 10.36
CA SER A 799 25.50 32.29 10.17
C SER A 799 26.97 32.42 9.79
N HIS A 800 27.82 31.48 10.20
CA HIS A 800 29.25 31.47 9.89
C HIS A 800 29.53 31.02 8.43
N VAL A 801 28.89 29.94 7.98
CA VAL A 801 28.96 29.46 6.59
C VAL A 801 28.35 30.50 5.63
N ASN A 802 27.23 31.11 6.01
CA ASN A 802 26.62 32.18 5.21
C ASN A 802 27.50 33.44 5.13
N ALA A 803 28.26 33.76 6.17
CA ALA A 803 29.20 34.88 6.14
C ALA A 803 30.35 34.60 5.16
N GLN A 804 30.83 33.36 5.09
CA GLN A 804 31.81 32.93 4.08
C GLN A 804 31.24 33.02 2.65
N CYS A 805 29.93 32.75 2.49
CA CYS A 805 29.21 32.89 1.22
C CYS A 805 28.78 34.32 0.82
N SER A 806 29.06 35.33 1.66
CA SER A 806 28.59 36.71 1.48
C SER A 806 29.61 37.65 0.80
N VAL A 807 30.68 37.08 0.25
CA VAL A 807 31.73 37.79 -0.52
C VAL A 807 31.40 37.79 -2.01
#